data_AF-A0ABD7PQQ6-F1
#
_entry.id   AF-A0ABD7PQQ6-F1
#
_cell.length_a   1.000
_cell.length_b   1.000
_cell.length_c   1.000
_cell.angle_alpha   90.00
_cell.angle_beta   90.00
_cell.angle_gamma   90.00
#
_symmetry.space_group_name_H-M   'P 1'
#
loop_
_entity.id
_entity.type
_entity.pdbx_description
1 polymer ?
#
loop_
_entity_poly.entity_id
_entity_poly.type
_entity_poly.pdbx_seq_one_letter_code
_entity_poly.pdbx_strand_id
1 'polypeptide(L)'
;MAKKTSKTSPSDKATIHDQKLHRGAGGELHQFAEDGMPVLTTAQGGPVSDDQNTLRLGARGPALIDDFHFREKIFHFDHERIPERVVHARGYGAHGYFETYESLAAYTRADLFQRPGEKTPAFVRFSTVAGSKGSSDLARDVRGFAVKLYTQQGNWDLVGNNIPVFFIQDAIKFPDVIHSVKPEPDKEFPQAQSAHDNFWDFITLTPESMHMIMWVMSDRAIPRSFRFMEGFGVHTFRFVNAADESTFVKFHWKPKLGLQSVAWNEAVKINGADPDFHRRDLWQSIQSGAFPEWELCVQLFDQDFADTFDFDILDPTKLIPEEILPVKPIGRLVLDRMPENFFAETEQVAFMTQNVPPGIDFSNDPLLQGRNFSYLDTQLKRLGGPNFTHLPINAPKCPFHNFQQDGHMAMRNPVGRVNYQPNSWNQGPRESPVQGYRHFPAEEQGPKVRLRPESFADHYSQARQFYISQTSPEQRHIAAALIFELSKVETPVIRERMVSHLLNIDETLASKVGHALGFKSMPKPADAAMPTRQDLEPSPALSIIERGPKRFEGRKLGILVSDGTDAAVFKALLAEITEQKATFEVIAPKIGGVTLSDGNWIEAHQMIDGGPSVLYDAVALLPSAEGTGDLLKEATARDFVADAFVHCKFIGYVETALPLMQKAGIADSLDEGVIALGAAKDVTAFIKALGKLRVWGREPSVKLN
;
A
#
# COMPACT_ATOMS: atom_id res chain seq x y z
N MET A 1 34.52 12.89 56.62
CA MET A 1 35.33 14.08 56.30
C MET A 1 34.68 14.81 55.13
N ALA A 2 34.17 16.02 55.37
CA ALA A 2 33.53 16.85 54.35
C ALA A 2 34.60 17.49 53.46
N LYS A 3 34.63 17.13 52.17
CA LYS A 3 35.43 17.84 51.17
C LYS A 3 34.68 19.15 50.83
N LYS A 4 35.06 20.26 51.49
CA LYS A 4 34.74 21.62 51.03
C LYS A 4 35.42 21.81 49.67
N THR A 5 34.71 21.50 48.60
CA THR A 5 35.02 22.00 47.27
C THR A 5 34.18 23.25 47.09
N SER A 6 34.82 24.39 46.84
CA SER A 6 34.14 25.59 46.37
C SER A 6 33.55 25.28 44.99
N LYS A 7 32.34 24.74 44.96
CA LYS A 7 31.59 24.58 43.72
C LYS A 7 30.67 25.78 43.64
N THR A 8 30.97 26.70 42.73
CA THR A 8 29.96 27.57 42.14
C THR A 8 28.75 26.70 41.83
N SER A 9 27.63 26.95 42.51
CA SER A 9 26.37 26.26 42.20
C SER A 9 26.11 26.42 40.71
N PRO A 10 25.85 25.34 39.96
CA PRO A 10 25.47 25.46 38.57
C PRO A 10 24.27 26.41 38.45
N SER A 11 24.25 27.24 37.40
CA SER A 11 23.11 28.09 37.05
C SER A 11 21.81 27.26 37.03
N ASP A 12 20.74 27.80 37.59
CA ASP A 12 19.37 27.27 37.58
C ASP A 12 18.75 27.29 36.16
N LYS A 13 19.43 27.95 35.21
CA LYS A 13 19.14 27.89 33.79
C LYS A 13 20.21 27.12 33.03
N ALA A 14 19.77 26.32 32.05
CA ALA A 14 20.60 25.72 31.02
C ALA A 14 20.31 26.38 29.68
N THR A 15 21.35 26.59 28.87
CA THR A 15 21.21 27.03 27.49
C THR A 15 21.76 25.94 26.58
N ILE A 16 20.92 25.41 25.69
CA ILE A 16 21.30 24.49 24.63
C ILE A 16 21.00 25.22 23.32
N HIS A 17 22.04 25.80 22.70
CA HIS A 17 21.92 26.64 21.52
C HIS A 17 20.90 27.79 21.74
N ASP A 18 19.72 27.69 21.13
CA ASP A 18 18.61 28.65 21.19
C ASP A 18 17.63 28.38 22.35
N GLN A 19 17.70 27.20 22.95
CA GLN A 19 16.78 26.78 24.01
C GLN A 19 17.29 27.19 25.38
N LYS A 20 16.46 27.90 26.15
CA LYS A 20 16.72 28.26 27.55
C LYS A 20 15.75 27.52 28.45
N LEU A 21 16.27 26.63 29.28
CA LEU A 21 15.49 25.70 30.10
C LEU A 21 15.88 25.83 31.56
N HIS A 22 15.00 25.41 32.47
CA HIS A 22 15.34 25.34 33.89
C HIS A 22 16.13 24.08 34.19
N ARG A 23 17.15 24.19 35.04
CA ARG A 23 18.03 23.09 35.43
C ARG A 23 17.73 22.70 36.87
N GLY A 24 17.34 21.45 37.06
CA GLY A 24 17.17 20.86 38.39
C GLY A 24 18.50 20.46 39.03
N ALA A 25 18.45 20.01 40.29
CA ALA A 25 19.65 19.72 41.09
C ALA A 25 20.48 18.55 40.55
N GLY A 26 19.85 17.59 39.85
CA GLY A 26 20.50 16.48 39.16
C GLY A 26 21.04 16.85 37.78
N GLY A 27 20.78 18.06 37.30
CA GLY A 27 21.13 18.54 35.96
C GLY A 27 20.07 18.24 34.90
N GLU A 28 18.97 17.61 35.27
CA GLU A 28 17.78 17.41 34.44
C GLU A 28 17.15 18.74 34.04
N LEU A 29 16.52 18.79 32.87
CA LEU A 29 15.99 20.01 32.28
C LEU A 29 14.47 20.02 32.41
N HIS A 30 13.96 21.14 32.91
CA HIS A 30 12.54 21.37 33.13
C HIS A 30 12.03 22.43 32.15
N GLN A 31 10.83 22.19 31.62
CA GLN A 31 10.01 23.16 30.91
C GLN A 31 8.79 23.46 31.78
N PHE A 32 8.65 24.72 32.21
CA PHE A 32 7.49 25.17 32.97
C PHE A 32 6.50 25.84 32.03
N ALA A 33 5.21 25.67 32.31
CA ALA A 33 4.18 26.38 31.56
C ALA A 33 4.29 27.89 31.80
N GLU A 34 4.41 28.65 30.71
CA GLU A 34 4.36 30.12 30.71
C GLU A 34 2.93 30.61 30.36
N ASP A 35 2.70 31.92 30.40
CA ASP A 35 1.39 32.50 30.07
C ASP A 35 0.92 32.07 28.67
N GLY A 36 -0.29 31.48 28.61
CA GLY A 36 -0.88 30.96 27.37
C GLY A 36 -0.47 29.52 27.02
N MET A 37 0.45 28.90 27.76
CA MET A 37 0.77 27.48 27.61
C MET A 37 -0.10 26.62 28.53
N PRO A 38 -0.61 25.47 28.06
CA PRO A 38 -1.32 24.53 28.92
C PRO A 38 -0.41 23.98 30.03
N VAL A 39 -0.95 23.85 31.25
CA VAL A 39 -0.28 23.16 32.35
C VAL A 39 -0.35 21.65 32.09
N LEU A 40 0.78 20.94 32.25
CA LEU A 40 0.80 19.47 32.20
C LEU A 40 -0.07 18.90 33.33
N THR A 41 -0.93 17.95 32.99
CA THR A 41 -1.80 17.27 33.96
C THR A 41 -1.68 15.75 33.89
N THR A 42 -2.10 15.08 34.95
CA THR A 42 -2.50 13.68 34.93
C THR A 42 -3.73 13.47 34.04
N ALA A 43 -4.06 12.22 33.70
CA ALA A 43 -5.27 11.90 32.95
C ALA A 43 -6.56 12.22 33.74
N GLN A 44 -6.46 12.34 35.07
CA GLN A 44 -7.55 12.82 35.94
C GLN A 44 -7.60 14.36 36.05
N GLY A 45 -6.76 15.10 35.31
CA GLY A 45 -6.75 16.56 35.28
C GLY A 45 -6.02 17.23 36.45
N GLY A 46 -5.25 16.48 37.25
CA GLY A 46 -4.43 17.04 38.34
C GLY A 46 -3.15 17.68 37.79
N PRO A 47 -2.79 18.93 38.16
CA PRO A 47 -1.58 19.58 37.66
C PRO A 47 -0.31 18.89 38.16
N VAL A 48 0.67 18.74 37.27
CA VAL A 48 1.96 18.08 37.55
C VAL A 48 3.03 19.12 37.87
N SER A 49 3.64 19.02 39.05
CA SER A 49 4.70 19.95 39.46
C SER A 49 6.08 19.58 38.94
N ASP A 50 6.38 18.29 38.80
CA ASP A 50 7.66 17.75 38.34
C ASP A 50 7.41 16.47 37.53
N ASP A 51 7.77 16.47 36.25
CA ASP A 51 7.67 15.32 35.34
C ASP A 51 9.03 14.67 35.02
N GLN A 52 10.10 15.16 35.67
CA GLN A 52 11.46 14.70 35.45
C GLN A 52 11.89 13.67 36.51
N ASN A 53 11.25 13.69 37.68
CA ASN A 53 11.65 12.92 38.85
C ASN A 53 10.52 12.06 39.44
N THR A 54 10.83 10.82 39.79
CA THR A 54 9.97 9.97 40.64
C THR A 54 10.06 10.43 42.10
N LEU A 55 8.94 10.40 42.83
CA LEU A 55 8.90 10.60 44.28
C LEU A 55 9.69 9.51 45.01
N ARG A 56 10.58 9.92 45.91
CA ARG A 56 11.53 9.04 46.61
C ARG A 56 11.73 9.44 48.07
N LEU A 57 12.23 8.51 48.89
CA LEU A 57 12.64 8.77 50.27
C LEU A 57 13.98 9.53 50.32
N GLY A 58 13.95 10.85 50.19
CA GLY A 58 15.14 11.70 50.17
C GLY A 58 15.96 11.56 48.88
N ALA A 59 17.06 12.31 48.79
CA ALA A 59 17.79 12.54 47.53
C ALA A 59 18.36 11.28 46.83
N ARG A 60 18.51 10.16 47.54
CA ARG A 60 19.03 8.89 46.99
C ARG A 60 18.28 7.65 47.50
N GLY A 61 17.07 7.81 48.04
CA GLY A 61 16.29 6.69 48.58
C GLY A 61 15.44 5.97 47.52
N PRO A 62 14.73 4.90 47.93
CA PRO A 62 13.82 4.16 47.05
C PRO A 62 12.63 5.01 46.60
N ALA A 63 12.02 4.64 45.48
CA ALA A 63 10.76 5.20 45.01
C ALA A 63 9.60 4.85 45.95
N LEU A 64 8.61 5.74 46.03
CA LEU A 64 7.42 5.57 46.88
C LEU A 64 6.20 5.21 46.05
N ILE A 65 5.37 4.27 46.55
CA ILE A 65 4.15 3.84 45.86
C ILE A 65 3.08 4.95 45.77
N ASP A 66 3.17 5.96 46.64
CA ASP A 66 2.28 7.12 46.69
C ASP A 66 2.40 8.01 45.43
N ASP A 67 3.43 7.81 44.59
CA ASP A 67 3.63 8.52 43.32
C ASP A 67 2.59 8.11 42.26
N PHE A 68 1.40 8.71 42.34
CA PHE A 68 0.31 8.43 41.41
C PHE A 68 0.59 8.93 39.99
N HIS A 69 1.33 10.03 39.83
CA HIS A 69 1.69 10.56 38.51
C HIS A 69 2.61 9.61 37.76
N PHE A 70 3.70 9.16 38.41
CA PHE A 70 4.58 8.13 37.84
C PHE A 70 3.81 6.88 37.46
N ARG A 71 3.00 6.33 38.38
CA ARG A 71 2.25 5.10 38.13
C ARG A 71 1.26 5.26 36.98
N GLU A 72 0.52 6.35 36.91
CA GLU A 72 -0.45 6.59 35.84
C GLU A 72 0.23 6.72 34.47
N LYS A 73 1.33 7.48 34.38
CA LYS A 73 2.10 7.67 33.14
C LYS A 73 2.66 6.35 32.63
N ILE A 74 3.29 5.55 33.50
CA ILE A 74 3.82 4.23 33.14
C ILE A 74 2.69 3.26 32.81
N PHE A 75 1.61 3.26 33.59
CA PHE A 75 0.44 2.41 33.34
C PHE A 75 -0.13 2.65 31.95
N HIS A 76 -0.31 3.90 31.52
CA HIS A 76 -0.81 4.16 30.17
C HIS A 76 0.19 3.70 29.10
N PHE A 77 1.48 3.98 29.28
CA PHE A 77 2.55 3.55 28.36
C PHE A 77 2.55 2.03 28.15
N ASP A 78 2.47 1.25 29.24
CA ASP A 78 2.48 -0.21 29.23
C ASP A 78 1.29 -0.82 28.45
N HIS A 79 0.22 -0.05 28.26
CA HIS A 79 -1.03 -0.49 27.62
C HIS A 79 -1.31 0.25 26.29
N GLU A 80 -0.33 0.93 25.69
CA GLU A 80 -0.52 1.65 24.42
C GLU A 80 -0.78 0.72 23.22
N ARG A 81 -0.32 -0.54 23.27
CA ARG A 81 -0.40 -1.45 22.13
C ARG A 81 -1.70 -2.25 22.15
N ILE A 82 -2.41 -2.25 21.03
CA ILE A 82 -3.53 -3.16 20.74
C ILE A 82 -3.06 -4.26 19.77
N PRO A 83 -3.79 -5.39 19.65
CA PRO A 83 -3.49 -6.37 18.62
C PRO A 83 -3.46 -5.72 17.23
N GLU A 84 -2.46 -6.08 16.42
CA GLU A 84 -2.49 -5.72 15.00
C GLU A 84 -3.60 -6.50 14.26
N ARG A 85 -3.87 -6.12 13.01
CA ARG A 85 -4.75 -6.91 12.14
C ARG A 85 -4.08 -8.25 11.82
N VAL A 86 -4.84 -9.34 11.82
CA VAL A 86 -4.31 -10.70 11.53
C VAL A 86 -3.61 -10.78 10.17
N VAL A 87 -4.17 -10.09 9.18
CA VAL A 87 -3.62 -9.82 7.85
C VAL A 87 -3.71 -8.33 7.58
N HIS A 88 -2.91 -7.82 6.64
CA HIS A 88 -2.88 -6.39 6.32
C HIS A 88 -2.49 -5.49 7.51
N ALA A 89 -1.63 -6.01 8.40
CA ALA A 89 -1.16 -5.29 9.59
C ALA A 89 -0.37 -4.03 9.23
N ARG A 90 0.58 -4.16 8.30
CA ARG A 90 1.32 -3.03 7.71
C ARG A 90 0.43 -2.26 6.74
N GLY A 91 0.06 -1.04 7.11
CA GLY A 91 -0.74 -0.18 6.25
C GLY A 91 -0.75 1.27 6.66
N TYR A 92 -1.30 2.13 5.79
CA TYR A 92 -1.30 3.57 5.95
C TYR A 92 -2.57 4.16 5.36
N GLY A 93 -3.12 5.18 6.04
CA GLY A 93 -4.42 5.72 5.69
C GLY A 93 -4.42 7.23 5.55
N ALA A 94 -5.39 7.71 4.77
CA ALA A 94 -5.61 9.13 4.51
C ALA A 94 -7.10 9.40 4.30
N HIS A 95 -7.49 10.64 4.56
CA HIS A 95 -8.83 11.16 4.32
C HIS A 95 -8.95 11.69 2.90
N GLY A 96 -10.20 11.79 2.45
CA GLY A 96 -10.52 12.34 1.15
C GLY A 96 -12.02 12.44 0.92
N TYR A 97 -12.41 12.41 -0.35
CA TYR A 97 -13.80 12.33 -0.77
C TYR A 97 -13.94 11.51 -2.06
N PHE A 98 -15.12 10.92 -2.23
CA PHE A 98 -15.58 10.36 -3.49
C PHE A 98 -16.60 11.29 -4.13
N GLU A 99 -16.43 11.58 -5.42
CA GLU A 99 -17.30 12.43 -6.21
C GLU A 99 -17.95 11.63 -7.33
N THR A 100 -19.28 11.53 -7.31
CA THR A 100 -20.07 10.82 -8.32
C THR A 100 -20.15 11.63 -9.61
N TYR A 101 -19.94 11.00 -10.77
CA TYR A 101 -20.01 11.70 -12.07
C TYR A 101 -21.43 11.82 -12.59
N GLU A 102 -22.13 10.70 -12.68
CA GLU A 102 -23.48 10.62 -13.22
C GLU A 102 -24.37 9.81 -12.28
N SER A 103 -25.68 10.03 -12.37
CA SER A 103 -26.62 9.24 -11.58
C SER A 103 -26.60 7.78 -12.05
N LEU A 104 -26.52 6.84 -11.11
CA LEU A 104 -26.65 5.40 -11.36
C LEU A 104 -28.03 4.85 -10.97
N ALA A 105 -29.05 5.70 -10.85
CA ALA A 105 -30.40 5.34 -10.41
C ALA A 105 -31.02 4.16 -11.20
N ALA A 106 -30.62 3.98 -12.47
CA ALA A 106 -31.06 2.86 -13.30
C ALA A 106 -30.58 1.49 -12.76
N TYR A 107 -29.43 1.46 -12.08
CA TYR A 107 -28.81 0.23 -11.59
C TYR A 107 -28.89 0.10 -10.05
N THR A 108 -28.77 1.22 -9.32
CA THR A 108 -28.69 1.19 -7.86
C THR A 108 -29.45 2.35 -7.22
N ARG A 109 -30.11 2.07 -6.09
CA ARG A 109 -30.68 3.08 -5.19
C ARG A 109 -29.71 3.62 -4.14
N ALA A 110 -28.43 3.23 -4.19
CA ALA A 110 -27.44 3.68 -3.22
C ALA A 110 -27.27 5.20 -3.30
N ASP A 111 -27.51 5.86 -2.16
CA ASP A 111 -27.70 7.31 -2.08
C ASP A 111 -26.53 8.11 -2.66
N LEU A 112 -25.29 7.68 -2.41
CA LEU A 112 -24.09 8.35 -2.90
C LEU A 112 -24.01 8.44 -4.44
N PHE A 113 -24.72 7.56 -5.16
CA PHE A 113 -24.68 7.50 -6.62
C PHE A 113 -25.86 8.22 -7.29
N GLN A 114 -26.69 8.92 -6.53
CA GLN A 114 -27.90 9.52 -7.09
C GLN A 114 -27.65 10.90 -7.70
N ARG A 115 -26.65 11.65 -7.18
CA ARG A 115 -26.45 13.07 -7.46
C ARG A 115 -25.07 13.33 -8.08
N PRO A 116 -25.01 13.71 -9.37
CA PRO A 116 -23.78 14.17 -10.02
C PRO A 116 -23.07 15.29 -9.24
N GLY A 117 -21.75 15.19 -9.09
CA GLY A 117 -20.90 16.16 -8.39
C GLY A 117 -20.98 16.10 -6.86
N GLU A 118 -21.79 15.21 -6.27
CA GLU A 118 -21.85 15.08 -4.82
C GLU A 118 -20.55 14.48 -4.27
N LYS A 119 -19.99 15.14 -3.26
CA LYS A 119 -18.79 14.70 -2.55
C LYS A 119 -19.16 13.96 -1.27
N THR A 120 -18.98 12.65 -1.29
CA THR A 120 -19.11 11.78 -0.11
C THR A 120 -17.77 11.70 0.60
N PRO A 121 -17.67 12.04 1.90
CA PRO A 121 -16.42 11.91 2.64
C PRO A 121 -15.89 10.48 2.62
N ALA A 122 -14.57 10.34 2.56
CA ALA A 122 -13.89 9.05 2.45
C ALA A 122 -12.72 8.91 3.43
N PHE A 123 -12.49 7.69 3.90
CA PHE A 123 -11.22 7.29 4.51
C PHE A 123 -10.69 6.04 3.81
N VAL A 124 -9.42 6.07 3.43
CA VAL A 124 -8.77 4.98 2.70
C VAL A 124 -7.63 4.44 3.51
N ARG A 125 -7.44 3.11 3.47
CA ARG A 125 -6.25 2.45 4.01
C ARG A 125 -5.67 1.50 2.98
N PHE A 126 -4.40 1.75 2.64
CA PHE A 126 -3.57 0.84 1.86
C PHE A 126 -2.77 -0.07 2.78
N SER A 127 -2.39 -1.26 2.31
CA SER A 127 -1.64 -2.22 3.13
C SER A 127 -0.92 -3.27 2.31
N THR A 128 0.11 -3.92 2.85
CA THR A 128 0.54 -5.27 2.40
C THR A 128 -0.39 -6.33 3.01
N VAL A 129 -0.07 -7.64 2.97
CA VAL A 129 -0.91 -8.72 3.54
C VAL A 129 -0.19 -9.51 4.61
N ALA A 130 0.92 -10.16 4.24
CA ALA A 130 1.57 -11.17 5.08
C ALA A 130 2.35 -10.55 6.24
N GLY A 131 3.00 -9.40 5.99
CA GLY A 131 3.86 -8.75 6.96
C GLY A 131 3.14 -8.25 8.22
N SER A 132 3.79 -8.38 9.38
CA SER A 132 3.37 -7.70 10.62
C SER A 132 3.48 -6.18 10.51
N LYS A 133 2.92 -5.42 11.45
CA LYS A 133 2.83 -3.95 11.45
C LYS A 133 4.16 -3.23 11.20
N GLY A 134 5.26 -3.80 11.71
CA GLY A 134 6.62 -3.28 11.57
C GLY A 134 7.41 -3.75 10.34
N SER A 135 6.81 -4.51 9.43
CA SER A 135 7.44 -4.93 8.16
C SER A 135 7.70 -3.73 7.22
N SER A 136 8.25 -3.98 6.03
CA SER A 136 8.54 -2.95 5.03
C SER A 136 7.40 -2.78 4.01
N ASP A 137 7.30 -1.61 3.39
CA ASP A 137 6.24 -1.30 2.42
C ASP A 137 6.37 -2.04 1.08
N LEU A 138 7.60 -2.33 0.65
CA LEU A 138 7.91 -2.86 -0.68
C LEU A 138 8.20 -4.37 -0.70
N ALA A 139 7.61 -5.13 0.22
CA ALA A 139 7.55 -6.58 0.09
C ALA A 139 6.89 -6.99 -1.24
N ARG A 140 7.30 -8.10 -1.86
CA ARG A 140 6.52 -8.70 -2.96
C ARG A 140 5.29 -9.33 -2.33
N ASP A 141 4.16 -8.65 -2.46
CA ASP A 141 2.93 -9.01 -1.78
C ASP A 141 1.73 -8.42 -2.53
N VAL A 142 0.54 -8.90 -2.22
CA VAL A 142 -0.69 -8.20 -2.59
C VAL A 142 -0.74 -6.88 -1.82
N ARG A 143 -1.37 -5.86 -2.40
CA ARG A 143 -1.72 -4.64 -1.68
C ARG A 143 -3.21 -4.58 -1.41
N GLY A 144 -3.61 -4.43 -0.15
CA GLY A 144 -4.98 -4.11 0.21
C GLY A 144 -5.31 -2.65 -0.12
N PHE A 145 -6.51 -2.41 -0.65
CA PHE A 145 -7.05 -1.09 -0.97
C PHE A 145 -8.48 -1.02 -0.41
N ALA A 146 -8.59 -0.59 0.85
CA ALA A 146 -9.86 -0.49 1.55
C ALA A 146 -10.35 0.97 1.58
N VAL A 147 -11.58 1.20 1.11
CA VAL A 147 -12.21 2.53 1.05
C VAL A 147 -13.49 2.52 1.88
N LYS A 148 -13.59 3.42 2.86
CA LYS A 148 -14.80 3.68 3.65
C LYS A 148 -15.41 4.98 3.15
N LEU A 149 -16.67 4.94 2.74
CA LEU A 149 -17.46 6.07 2.29
C LEU A 149 -18.55 6.37 3.31
N TYR A 150 -18.52 7.57 3.87
CA TYR A 150 -19.47 8.00 4.90
C TYR A 150 -20.74 8.57 4.24
N THR A 151 -21.62 7.68 3.76
CA THR A 151 -22.84 8.06 3.02
C THR A 151 -23.95 8.56 3.95
N GLN A 152 -25.03 9.12 3.38
CA GLN A 152 -26.21 9.54 4.15
C GLN A 152 -27.08 8.37 4.65
N GLN A 153 -26.82 7.16 4.17
CA GLN A 153 -27.59 5.95 4.51
C GLN A 153 -26.69 4.84 5.10
N GLY A 154 -25.67 5.25 5.85
CA GLY A 154 -24.71 4.36 6.50
C GLY A 154 -23.33 4.36 5.82
N ASN A 155 -22.34 3.78 6.49
CA ASN A 155 -21.01 3.64 5.91
C ASN A 155 -21.03 2.53 4.84
N TRP A 156 -20.39 2.78 3.70
CA TRP A 156 -20.07 1.74 2.72
C TRP A 156 -18.57 1.44 2.77
N ASP A 157 -18.21 0.17 2.94
CA ASP A 157 -16.81 -0.27 2.87
C ASP A 157 -16.57 -1.11 1.62
N LEU A 158 -15.83 -0.56 0.66
CA LEU A 158 -15.29 -1.32 -0.48
C LEU A 158 -13.89 -1.83 -0.12
N VAL A 159 -13.82 -3.10 0.30
CA VAL A 159 -12.60 -3.72 0.83
C VAL A 159 -11.92 -4.59 -0.23
N GLY A 160 -11.10 -3.95 -1.07
CA GLY A 160 -10.46 -4.55 -2.23
C GLY A 160 -8.96 -4.83 -2.08
N ASN A 161 -8.37 -5.31 -3.17
CA ASN A 161 -6.93 -5.51 -3.38
C ASN A 161 -6.47 -4.82 -4.66
N ASN A 162 -5.16 -4.70 -4.89
CA ASN A 162 -4.59 -4.18 -6.14
C ASN A 162 -4.54 -5.20 -7.30
N ILE A 163 -5.09 -6.39 -7.08
CA ILE A 163 -5.15 -7.52 -8.03
C ILE A 163 -6.62 -7.95 -8.15
N PRO A 164 -7.13 -8.24 -9.38
CA PRO A 164 -8.56 -8.48 -9.63
C PRO A 164 -9.07 -9.86 -9.19
N VAL A 165 -8.19 -10.72 -8.69
CA VAL A 165 -8.49 -12.10 -8.29
C VAL A 165 -7.90 -12.41 -6.92
N PHE A 166 -8.29 -13.55 -6.34
CA PHE A 166 -7.77 -14.05 -5.07
C PHE A 166 -7.07 -15.41 -5.23
N PHE A 167 -6.33 -15.85 -4.21
CA PHE A 167 -5.61 -17.14 -4.22
C PHE A 167 -6.54 -18.37 -4.16
N ILE A 168 -7.68 -18.22 -3.51
CA ILE A 168 -8.57 -19.32 -3.15
C ILE A 168 -10.01 -18.99 -3.52
N GLN A 169 -10.81 -20.01 -3.72
CA GLN A 169 -12.20 -19.91 -4.13
C GLN A 169 -13.16 -19.83 -2.93
N ASP A 170 -12.84 -20.49 -1.82
CA ASP A 170 -13.73 -20.61 -0.65
C ASP A 170 -13.06 -20.10 0.63
N ALA A 171 -13.79 -19.32 1.43
CA ALA A 171 -13.30 -18.74 2.67
C ALA A 171 -12.83 -19.75 3.72
N ILE A 172 -13.28 -21.02 3.68
CA ILE A 172 -12.79 -22.05 4.61
C ILE A 172 -11.28 -22.29 4.48
N LYS A 173 -10.70 -22.04 3.29
CA LYS A 173 -9.26 -22.16 3.02
C LYS A 173 -8.46 -20.91 3.41
N PHE A 174 -9.13 -19.83 3.85
CA PHE A 174 -8.46 -18.58 4.17
C PHE A 174 -7.42 -18.72 5.30
N PRO A 175 -7.70 -19.42 6.41
CA PRO A 175 -6.66 -19.67 7.41
C PRO A 175 -5.47 -20.44 6.84
N ASP A 176 -5.71 -21.41 5.95
CA ASP A 176 -4.65 -22.25 5.39
C ASP A 176 -3.69 -21.45 4.50
N VAL A 177 -4.22 -20.63 3.57
CA VAL A 177 -3.37 -19.79 2.70
C VAL A 177 -2.66 -18.68 3.48
N ILE A 178 -3.29 -18.15 4.54
CA ILE A 178 -2.64 -17.15 5.38
C ILE A 178 -1.57 -17.78 6.26
N HIS A 179 -1.80 -18.96 6.83
CA HIS A 179 -0.78 -19.69 7.58
C HIS A 179 0.39 -20.10 6.68
N SER A 180 0.13 -20.47 5.43
CA SER A 180 1.21 -20.89 4.51
C SER A 180 2.13 -19.74 4.09
N VAL A 181 1.61 -18.51 3.94
CA VAL A 181 2.41 -17.32 3.58
C VAL A 181 3.00 -16.56 4.78
N LYS A 182 2.47 -16.79 5.98
CA LYS A 182 2.99 -16.19 7.22
C LYS A 182 4.32 -16.85 7.62
N PRO A 183 5.11 -16.19 8.49
CA PRO A 183 6.32 -16.79 9.05
C PRO A 183 6.04 -18.16 9.64
N GLU A 184 6.94 -19.11 9.41
CA GLU A 184 6.72 -20.50 9.81
C GLU A 184 6.64 -20.63 11.34
N PRO A 185 5.73 -21.43 11.90
CA PRO A 185 5.38 -21.36 13.32
C PRO A 185 6.48 -21.86 14.28
N ASP A 186 7.46 -22.62 13.77
CA ASP A 186 8.58 -23.13 14.55
C ASP A 186 9.70 -22.08 14.73
N LYS A 187 9.81 -21.14 13.79
CA LYS A 187 10.94 -20.20 13.71
C LYS A 187 10.57 -18.72 13.54
N GLU A 188 9.30 -18.42 13.24
CA GLU A 188 8.75 -17.08 13.04
C GLU A 188 9.47 -16.26 11.96
N PHE A 189 9.97 -16.92 10.90
CA PHE A 189 10.50 -16.26 9.71
C PHE A 189 10.25 -17.11 8.44
N PRO A 190 10.33 -16.52 7.22
CA PRO A 190 10.67 -15.13 6.91
C PRO A 190 9.52 -14.13 7.16
N GLN A 191 9.87 -12.88 7.48
CA GLN A 191 8.90 -11.79 7.62
C GLN A 191 8.57 -11.17 6.25
N ALA A 192 7.27 -11.04 5.94
CA ALA A 192 6.74 -10.40 4.74
C ALA A 192 7.29 -10.95 3.41
N GLN A 193 7.49 -12.27 3.29
CA GLN A 193 7.99 -12.93 2.09
C GLN A 193 7.30 -14.27 1.90
N SER A 194 6.84 -14.58 0.69
CA SER A 194 6.32 -15.90 0.29
C SER A 194 7.41 -16.91 -0.11
N ALA A 195 8.67 -16.47 -0.12
CA ALA A 195 9.81 -17.24 -0.60
C ALA A 195 10.33 -18.26 0.44
N HIS A 196 9.48 -19.20 0.85
CA HIS A 196 9.80 -20.30 1.78
C HIS A 196 8.90 -21.52 1.54
N ASP A 197 9.24 -22.65 2.16
CA ASP A 197 8.65 -23.96 1.88
C ASP A 197 7.14 -24.01 2.10
N ASN A 198 6.62 -23.53 3.24
CA ASN A 198 5.19 -23.67 3.55
C ASN A 198 4.28 -23.01 2.51
N PHE A 199 4.65 -21.81 2.02
CA PHE A 199 3.85 -21.12 1.01
C PHE A 199 3.82 -21.94 -0.28
N TRP A 200 4.99 -22.30 -0.80
CA TRP A 200 5.09 -23.02 -2.06
C TRP A 200 4.55 -24.44 -1.97
N ASP A 201 4.64 -25.14 -0.83
CA ASP A 201 3.99 -26.43 -0.64
C ASP A 201 2.48 -26.31 -0.79
N PHE A 202 1.86 -25.38 -0.05
CA PHE A 202 0.41 -25.14 -0.13
C PHE A 202 -0.03 -24.78 -1.55
N ILE A 203 0.69 -23.87 -2.22
CA ILE A 203 0.39 -23.44 -3.59
C ILE A 203 0.46 -24.60 -4.57
N THR A 204 1.48 -25.47 -4.46
CA THR A 204 1.63 -26.64 -5.33
C THR A 204 0.62 -27.75 -5.08
N LEU A 205 -0.16 -27.64 -4.00
CA LEU A 205 -1.27 -28.56 -3.68
C LEU A 205 -2.64 -27.88 -3.81
N THR A 206 -2.67 -26.63 -4.28
CA THR A 206 -3.88 -25.79 -4.41
C THR A 206 -3.90 -25.12 -5.79
N PRO A 207 -4.18 -25.87 -6.87
CA PRO A 207 -4.07 -25.36 -8.25
C PRO A 207 -4.98 -24.16 -8.55
N GLU A 208 -6.09 -23.96 -7.82
CA GLU A 208 -6.92 -22.75 -7.92
C GLU A 208 -6.13 -21.43 -7.74
N SER A 209 -4.96 -21.46 -7.08
CA SER A 209 -4.10 -20.30 -6.89
C SER A 209 -3.26 -19.91 -8.12
N MET A 210 -3.19 -20.72 -9.18
CA MET A 210 -2.23 -20.51 -10.28
C MET A 210 -2.42 -19.18 -11.00
N HIS A 211 -3.65 -18.70 -11.16
CA HIS A 211 -3.90 -17.38 -11.72
C HIS A 211 -3.30 -16.29 -10.82
N MET A 212 -3.59 -16.34 -9.52
CA MET A 212 -3.06 -15.39 -8.55
C MET A 212 -1.51 -15.41 -8.47
N ILE A 213 -0.90 -16.58 -8.63
CA ILE A 213 0.57 -16.72 -8.65
C ILE A 213 1.19 -15.93 -9.80
N MET A 214 0.57 -15.92 -10.98
CA MET A 214 1.06 -15.09 -12.09
C MET A 214 1.01 -13.60 -11.75
N TRP A 215 -0.03 -13.14 -11.05
CA TRP A 215 -0.12 -11.76 -10.60
C TRP A 215 0.93 -11.40 -9.54
N VAL A 216 1.09 -12.19 -8.47
CA VAL A 216 2.01 -11.84 -7.37
C VAL A 216 3.49 -12.01 -7.76
N MET A 217 3.79 -12.90 -8.71
CA MET A 217 5.14 -13.03 -9.28
C MET A 217 5.44 -11.94 -10.32
N SER A 218 4.42 -11.24 -10.84
CA SER A 218 4.62 -10.05 -11.68
C SER A 218 4.98 -8.82 -10.84
N ASP A 219 5.32 -7.73 -11.54
CA ASP A 219 5.61 -6.46 -10.89
C ASP A 219 4.39 -5.80 -10.25
N ARG A 220 3.17 -6.32 -10.46
CA ARG A 220 1.95 -5.86 -9.76
C ARG A 220 2.09 -5.93 -8.24
N ALA A 221 2.94 -6.82 -7.73
CA ALA A 221 3.18 -7.01 -6.30
C ALA A 221 4.29 -6.12 -5.69
N ILE A 222 4.94 -5.30 -6.51
CA ILE A 222 5.97 -4.33 -6.10
C ILE A 222 5.68 -2.95 -6.71
N PRO A 223 4.48 -2.36 -6.45
CA PRO A 223 4.10 -1.09 -7.03
C PRO A 223 5.04 0.01 -6.57
N ARG A 224 5.31 0.99 -7.44
CA ARG A 224 6.23 2.10 -7.13
C ARG A 224 5.65 3.04 -6.06
N SER A 225 4.34 3.14 -5.99
CA SER A 225 3.57 3.90 -4.99
C SER A 225 2.16 3.34 -4.92
N PHE A 226 1.46 3.52 -3.79
CA PHE A 226 0.00 3.30 -3.72
C PHE A 226 -0.73 4.11 -4.81
N ARG A 227 -0.21 5.28 -5.19
CA ARG A 227 -0.81 6.18 -6.19
C ARG A 227 -0.75 5.65 -7.63
N PHE A 228 0.05 4.60 -7.88
CA PHE A 228 0.30 4.03 -9.21
C PHE A 228 -0.17 2.59 -9.35
N MET A 229 -1.05 2.12 -8.45
CA MET A 229 -1.65 0.80 -8.54
C MET A 229 -3.16 0.91 -8.73
N GLU A 230 -3.72 -0.11 -9.37
CA GLU A 230 -5.17 -0.30 -9.44
C GLU A 230 -5.71 -0.80 -8.10
N GLY A 231 -7.03 -0.83 -7.99
CA GLY A 231 -7.76 -1.50 -6.92
C GLY A 231 -8.93 -2.27 -7.51
N PHE A 232 -9.35 -3.33 -6.84
CA PHE A 232 -10.43 -4.21 -7.31
C PHE A 232 -11.22 -4.72 -6.12
N GLY A 233 -12.54 -4.75 -6.26
CA GLY A 233 -13.42 -5.42 -5.30
C GLY A 233 -13.25 -6.94 -5.29
N VAL A 234 -12.62 -7.50 -6.34
CA VAL A 234 -12.44 -8.94 -6.64
C VAL A 234 -13.75 -9.66 -6.92
N HIS A 235 -14.67 -9.62 -5.96
CA HIS A 235 -15.94 -10.32 -6.01
C HIS A 235 -16.92 -9.67 -6.97
N THR A 236 -17.85 -10.48 -7.47
CA THR A 236 -19.09 -9.97 -8.04
C THR A 236 -20.04 -9.59 -6.91
N PHE A 237 -20.58 -8.37 -6.96
CA PHE A 237 -21.64 -7.87 -6.08
C PHE A 237 -22.92 -7.67 -6.91
N ARG A 238 -23.97 -7.17 -6.26
CA ARG A 238 -25.19 -6.71 -6.93
C ARG A 238 -25.41 -5.22 -6.67
N PHE A 239 -25.79 -4.50 -7.71
CA PHE A 239 -26.52 -3.26 -7.60
C PHE A 239 -28.03 -3.56 -7.65
N VAL A 240 -28.79 -2.90 -6.79
CA VAL A 240 -30.26 -3.05 -6.72
C VAL A 240 -30.91 -1.69 -6.88
N ASN A 241 -31.74 -1.51 -7.91
CA ASN A 241 -32.33 -0.21 -8.22
C ASN A 241 -33.62 0.06 -7.42
N ALA A 242 -34.32 1.15 -7.70
CA ALA A 242 -35.55 1.52 -6.99
C ALA A 242 -36.73 0.56 -7.26
N ALA A 243 -36.70 -0.18 -8.36
CA ALA A 243 -37.68 -1.20 -8.74
C ALA A 243 -37.34 -2.61 -8.21
N ASP A 244 -36.32 -2.74 -7.36
CA ASP A 244 -35.79 -4.02 -6.86
C ASP A 244 -35.19 -4.93 -7.94
N GLU A 245 -34.83 -4.37 -9.10
CA GLU A 245 -34.10 -5.09 -10.14
C GLU A 245 -32.61 -5.15 -9.80
N SER A 246 -31.98 -6.29 -10.09
CA SER A 246 -30.58 -6.57 -9.78
C SER A 246 -29.70 -6.49 -11.02
N THR A 247 -28.52 -5.91 -10.89
CA THR A 247 -27.45 -5.92 -11.90
C THR A 247 -26.17 -6.39 -11.21
N PHE A 248 -25.48 -7.39 -11.76
CA PHE A 248 -24.18 -7.79 -11.24
C PHE A 248 -23.14 -6.70 -11.47
N VAL A 249 -22.23 -6.54 -10.51
CA VAL A 249 -21.19 -5.51 -10.56
C VAL A 249 -19.85 -6.00 -10.06
N LYS A 250 -18.77 -5.72 -10.81
CA LYS A 250 -17.38 -5.79 -10.32
C LYS A 250 -16.79 -4.38 -10.25
N PHE A 251 -16.15 -4.04 -9.13
CA PHE A 251 -15.60 -2.70 -8.86
C PHE A 251 -14.10 -2.62 -9.18
N HIS A 252 -13.69 -1.50 -9.78
CA HIS A 252 -12.31 -1.21 -10.20
C HIS A 252 -11.93 0.21 -9.78
N TRP A 253 -10.74 0.40 -9.23
CA TRP A 253 -10.11 1.70 -9.02
C TRP A 253 -8.98 1.87 -10.04
N LYS A 254 -9.10 2.86 -10.93
CA LYS A 254 -8.09 3.17 -11.94
C LYS A 254 -7.29 4.39 -11.50
N PRO A 255 -5.96 4.30 -11.29
CA PRO A 255 -5.16 5.42 -10.81
C PRO A 255 -5.00 6.47 -11.90
N LYS A 256 -5.28 7.74 -11.58
CA LYS A 256 -5.12 8.86 -12.52
C LYS A 256 -3.69 9.00 -13.02
N LEU A 257 -2.71 8.66 -12.19
CA LEU A 257 -1.28 8.75 -12.48
C LEU A 257 -0.72 7.54 -13.24
N GLY A 258 -1.59 6.62 -13.69
CA GLY A 258 -1.24 5.42 -14.45
C GLY A 258 -0.50 4.37 -13.63
N LEU A 259 -0.18 3.25 -14.27
CA LEU A 259 0.48 2.13 -13.61
C LEU A 259 2.00 2.28 -13.62
N GLN A 260 2.63 1.93 -12.51
CA GLN A 260 4.08 1.83 -12.40
C GLN A 260 4.50 0.95 -11.23
N SER A 261 5.48 0.10 -11.47
CA SER A 261 6.14 -0.72 -10.47
C SER A 261 7.66 -0.52 -10.49
N VAL A 262 8.33 -1.03 -9.47
CA VAL A 262 9.79 -1.11 -9.42
C VAL A 262 10.27 -2.48 -9.89
N ALA A 263 11.57 -2.64 -10.09
CA ALA A 263 12.18 -3.96 -10.29
C ALA A 263 12.43 -4.67 -8.94
N TRP A 264 12.64 -5.98 -8.94
CA TRP A 264 12.81 -6.73 -7.68
C TRP A 264 14.08 -6.32 -6.90
N ASN A 265 15.23 -6.22 -7.58
CA ASN A 265 16.46 -5.76 -6.94
C ASN A 265 16.32 -4.35 -6.35
N GLU A 266 15.62 -3.47 -7.07
CA GLU A 266 15.29 -2.12 -6.62
C GLU A 266 14.40 -2.16 -5.37
N ALA A 267 13.39 -3.04 -5.32
CA ALA A 267 12.52 -3.18 -4.16
C ALA A 267 13.26 -3.61 -2.89
N VAL A 268 14.17 -4.58 -3.02
CA VAL A 268 15.01 -5.04 -1.91
C VAL A 268 15.87 -3.89 -1.36
N LYS A 269 16.48 -3.10 -2.24
CA LYS A 269 17.30 -1.94 -1.85
C LYS A 269 16.47 -0.81 -1.24
N ILE A 270 15.28 -0.52 -1.78
CA ILE A 270 14.35 0.45 -1.19
C ILE A 270 13.99 0.04 0.23
N ASN A 271 13.64 -1.23 0.47
CA ASN A 271 13.28 -1.68 1.81
C ASN A 271 14.45 -1.54 2.82
N GLY A 272 15.70 -1.63 2.35
CA GLY A 272 16.87 -1.37 3.17
C GLY A 272 17.11 0.12 3.45
N ALA A 273 16.82 0.99 2.48
CA ALA A 273 17.05 2.43 2.59
C ALA A 273 15.89 3.18 3.28
N ASP A 274 14.65 2.85 2.96
CA ASP A 274 13.43 3.44 3.49
C ASP A 274 12.30 2.39 3.55
N PRO A 275 12.15 1.64 4.66
CA PRO A 275 11.08 0.66 4.80
C PRO A 275 9.68 1.31 4.86
N ASP A 276 9.59 2.64 5.01
CA ASP A 276 8.37 3.45 5.02
C ASP A 276 8.11 4.18 3.68
N PHE A 277 8.75 3.73 2.59
CA PHE A 277 8.73 4.40 1.28
C PHE A 277 7.34 4.76 0.74
N HIS A 278 6.37 3.83 0.77
CA HIS A 278 5.02 4.12 0.29
C HIS A 278 4.26 5.05 1.23
N ARG A 279 4.47 4.91 2.54
CA ARG A 279 3.86 5.80 3.55
C ARG A 279 4.36 7.22 3.40
N ARG A 280 5.68 7.38 3.24
CA ARG A 280 6.34 8.66 3.05
C ARG A 280 5.90 9.30 1.74
N ASP A 281 5.83 8.54 0.65
CA ASP A 281 5.32 9.04 -0.64
C ASP A 281 3.87 9.54 -0.52
N LEU A 282 2.98 8.78 0.14
CA LEU A 282 1.59 9.21 0.34
C LEU A 282 1.53 10.50 1.18
N TRP A 283 2.24 10.54 2.32
CA TRP A 283 2.31 11.71 3.19
C TRP A 283 2.81 12.95 2.44
N GLN A 284 3.95 12.83 1.76
CA GLN A 284 4.56 13.94 1.00
C GLN A 284 3.66 14.41 -0.14
N SER A 285 3.03 13.49 -0.87
CA SER A 285 2.11 13.84 -1.97
C SER A 285 0.94 14.69 -1.48
N ILE A 286 0.33 14.32 -0.34
CA ILE A 286 -0.80 15.05 0.21
C ILE A 286 -0.35 16.40 0.82
N GLN A 287 0.75 16.42 1.57
CA GLN A 287 1.28 17.66 2.18
C GLN A 287 1.70 18.70 1.13
N SER A 288 2.13 18.26 -0.05
CA SER A 288 2.50 19.16 -1.15
C SER A 288 1.32 19.57 -2.05
N GLY A 289 0.10 19.09 -1.77
CA GLY A 289 -1.08 19.36 -2.59
C GLY A 289 -1.17 18.52 -3.88
N ALA A 290 -0.23 17.60 -4.09
CA ALA A 290 -0.24 16.63 -5.20
C ALA A 290 -1.16 15.44 -4.88
N PHE A 291 -2.45 15.74 -4.68
CA PHE A 291 -3.44 14.79 -4.18
C PHE A 291 -3.56 13.54 -5.06
N PRO A 292 -3.44 12.33 -4.47
CA PRO A 292 -3.70 11.08 -5.16
C PRO A 292 -5.16 10.98 -5.61
N GLU A 293 -5.38 10.50 -6.84
CA GLU A 293 -6.71 10.33 -7.43
C GLU A 293 -6.87 8.97 -8.11
N TRP A 294 -8.03 8.35 -7.90
CA TRP A 294 -8.47 7.15 -8.62
C TRP A 294 -9.89 7.34 -9.14
N GLU A 295 -10.17 6.78 -10.30
CA GLU A 295 -11.51 6.68 -10.87
C GLU A 295 -12.14 5.37 -10.43
N LEU A 296 -13.34 5.41 -9.86
CA LEU A 296 -14.14 4.21 -9.65
C LEU A 296 -14.79 3.84 -10.98
N CYS A 297 -14.48 2.65 -11.47
CA CYS A 297 -15.12 2.07 -12.62
C CYS A 297 -15.85 0.77 -12.24
N VAL A 298 -16.87 0.42 -13.02
CA VAL A 298 -17.68 -0.77 -12.81
C VAL A 298 -17.84 -1.57 -14.11
N GLN A 299 -17.80 -2.89 -13.99
CA GLN A 299 -18.36 -3.80 -15.00
C GLN A 299 -19.78 -4.13 -14.55
N LEU A 300 -20.78 -3.83 -15.39
CA LEU A 300 -22.20 -4.05 -15.12
C LEU A 300 -22.73 -5.08 -16.11
N PHE A 301 -23.38 -6.13 -15.62
CA PHE A 301 -23.90 -7.22 -16.44
C PHE A 301 -25.11 -7.90 -15.79
N ASP A 302 -25.88 -8.61 -16.60
CA ASP A 302 -27.09 -9.32 -16.20
C ASP A 302 -26.83 -10.83 -16.07
N GLN A 303 -27.91 -11.58 -15.81
CA GLN A 303 -27.86 -13.03 -15.68
C GLN A 303 -27.54 -13.71 -17.02
N ASP A 304 -28.01 -13.18 -18.15
CA ASP A 304 -27.75 -13.75 -19.47
C ASP A 304 -26.25 -13.73 -19.81
N PHE A 305 -25.56 -12.63 -19.48
CA PHE A 305 -24.10 -12.58 -19.57
C PHE A 305 -23.44 -13.55 -18.59
N ALA A 306 -23.91 -13.60 -17.33
CA ALA A 306 -23.35 -14.50 -16.31
C ALA A 306 -23.42 -15.97 -16.72
N ASP A 307 -24.52 -16.40 -17.35
CA ASP A 307 -24.75 -17.79 -17.78
C ASP A 307 -23.96 -18.16 -19.05
N THR A 308 -23.57 -17.17 -19.85
CA THR A 308 -22.84 -17.38 -21.12
C THR A 308 -21.36 -17.06 -21.03
N PHE A 309 -20.91 -16.41 -19.97
CA PHE A 309 -19.50 -16.15 -19.74
C PHE A 309 -18.75 -17.46 -19.48
N ASP A 310 -17.58 -17.59 -20.09
CA ASP A 310 -16.79 -18.82 -20.08
C ASP A 310 -16.29 -19.26 -18.69
N PHE A 311 -16.38 -18.38 -17.70
CA PHE A 311 -15.97 -18.62 -16.33
C PHE A 311 -17.10 -18.25 -15.38
N ASP A 312 -17.15 -18.92 -14.23
CA ASP A 312 -18.14 -18.58 -13.22
C ASP A 312 -17.86 -17.17 -12.64
N ILE A 313 -18.84 -16.27 -12.74
CA ILE A 313 -18.75 -14.91 -12.20
C ILE A 313 -18.66 -14.88 -10.67
N LEU A 314 -19.00 -15.99 -10.00
CA LEU A 314 -18.88 -16.17 -8.55
C LEU A 314 -17.52 -16.73 -8.13
N ASP A 315 -16.65 -17.11 -9.07
CA ASP A 315 -15.30 -17.59 -8.79
C ASP A 315 -14.34 -16.40 -8.57
N PRO A 316 -13.86 -16.15 -7.34
CA PRO A 316 -12.96 -15.03 -7.05
C PRO A 316 -11.55 -15.22 -7.63
N THR A 317 -11.23 -16.40 -8.18
CA THR A 317 -9.98 -16.65 -8.92
C THR A 317 -10.10 -16.23 -10.39
N LYS A 318 -11.26 -15.70 -10.82
CA LYS A 318 -11.54 -15.29 -12.21
C LYS A 318 -11.79 -13.79 -12.34
N LEU A 319 -11.20 -13.21 -13.38
CA LEU A 319 -11.48 -11.85 -13.84
C LEU A 319 -12.41 -11.87 -15.05
N ILE A 320 -13.06 -10.74 -15.32
CA ILE A 320 -13.75 -10.49 -16.58
C ILE A 320 -12.83 -9.57 -17.40
N PRO A 321 -12.25 -10.02 -18.52
CA PRO A 321 -11.37 -9.19 -19.34
C PRO A 321 -12.07 -7.90 -19.79
N GLU A 322 -11.36 -6.77 -19.76
CA GLU A 322 -11.91 -5.46 -20.12
C GLU A 322 -12.31 -5.38 -21.61
N GLU A 323 -11.72 -6.23 -22.44
CA GLU A 323 -12.04 -6.36 -23.86
C GLU A 323 -13.36 -7.10 -24.11
N ILE A 324 -13.80 -7.94 -23.16
CA ILE A 324 -15.09 -8.65 -23.22
C ILE A 324 -16.18 -7.75 -22.63
N LEU A 325 -15.92 -7.18 -21.46
CA LEU A 325 -16.83 -6.26 -20.80
C LEU A 325 -16.08 -5.01 -20.33
N PRO A 326 -16.17 -3.89 -21.07
CA PRO A 326 -15.48 -2.65 -20.73
C PRO A 326 -15.90 -2.11 -19.36
N VAL A 327 -14.93 -1.50 -18.66
CA VAL A 327 -15.19 -0.80 -17.40
C VAL A 327 -15.85 0.56 -17.68
N LYS A 328 -16.94 0.88 -16.96
CA LYS A 328 -17.62 2.17 -17.02
C LYS A 328 -17.19 3.05 -15.84
N PRO A 329 -16.60 4.23 -16.05
CA PRO A 329 -16.29 5.17 -14.97
C PRO A 329 -17.56 5.76 -14.37
N ILE A 330 -17.61 5.88 -13.04
CA ILE A 330 -18.80 6.35 -12.30
C ILE A 330 -18.51 7.44 -11.26
N GLY A 331 -17.25 7.68 -10.94
CA GLY A 331 -16.85 8.77 -10.05
C GLY A 331 -15.35 8.75 -9.77
N ARG A 332 -14.89 9.67 -8.93
CA ARG A 332 -13.48 9.77 -8.54
C ARG A 332 -13.29 9.86 -7.04
N LEU A 333 -12.26 9.18 -6.55
CA LEU A 333 -11.74 9.28 -5.19
C LEU A 333 -10.53 10.22 -5.22
N VAL A 334 -10.52 11.23 -4.35
CA VAL A 334 -9.39 12.16 -4.14
C VAL A 334 -8.98 12.10 -2.68
N LEU A 335 -7.71 11.86 -2.39
CA LEU A 335 -7.16 11.89 -1.03
C LEU A 335 -6.48 13.22 -0.76
N ASP A 336 -7.01 14.00 0.18
CA ASP A 336 -6.66 15.42 0.35
C ASP A 336 -6.14 15.79 1.73
N ARG A 337 -6.15 14.85 2.70
CA ARG A 337 -5.71 15.15 4.06
C ARG A 337 -5.12 13.94 4.78
N MET A 338 -4.01 14.15 5.47
CA MET A 338 -3.41 13.13 6.34
C MET A 338 -4.16 13.06 7.69
N PRO A 339 -4.18 11.88 8.35
CA PRO A 339 -4.68 11.76 9.72
C PRO A 339 -3.92 12.69 10.66
N GLU A 340 -4.61 13.24 11.66
CA GLU A 340 -3.98 14.00 12.75
C GLU A 340 -3.23 13.06 13.70
N ASN A 341 -3.76 11.85 13.92
CA ASN A 341 -3.10 10.82 14.70
C ASN A 341 -3.22 9.44 14.03
N PHE A 342 -2.07 8.87 13.67
CA PHE A 342 -2.00 7.56 13.00
C PHE A 342 -2.72 6.46 13.80
N PHE A 343 -2.55 6.40 15.12
CA PHE A 343 -3.15 5.35 15.93
C PHE A 343 -4.68 5.52 16.03
N ALA A 344 -5.16 6.72 16.33
CA ALA A 344 -6.57 7.03 16.49
C ALA A 344 -7.40 6.79 15.22
N GLU A 345 -6.79 7.00 14.05
CA GLU A 345 -7.50 6.99 12.77
C GLU A 345 -7.10 5.80 11.90
N THR A 346 -5.80 5.58 11.64
CA THR A 346 -5.35 4.52 10.73
C THR A 346 -5.24 3.16 11.40
N GLU A 347 -4.73 3.08 12.64
CA GLU A 347 -4.65 1.81 13.34
C GLU A 347 -6.06 1.34 13.75
N GLN A 348 -6.87 2.26 14.28
CA GLN A 348 -8.18 1.95 14.85
C GLN A 348 -9.35 1.90 13.84
N VAL A 349 -9.17 2.31 12.58
CA VAL A 349 -10.23 2.12 11.57
C VAL A 349 -10.55 0.63 11.37
N ALA A 350 -11.84 0.31 11.24
CA ALA A 350 -12.35 -1.00 10.88
C ALA A 350 -13.12 -0.91 9.56
N PHE A 351 -12.73 -1.76 8.60
CA PHE A 351 -13.45 -1.94 7.34
C PHE A 351 -14.10 -3.32 7.34
N MET A 352 -15.28 -3.45 6.75
CA MET A 352 -16.01 -4.73 6.70
C MET A 352 -16.76 -4.88 5.39
N THR A 353 -16.59 -6.01 4.69
CA THR A 353 -17.33 -6.25 3.42
C THR A 353 -18.84 -6.25 3.61
N GLN A 354 -19.34 -6.62 4.79
CA GLN A 354 -20.78 -6.58 5.11
C GLN A 354 -21.37 -5.16 5.19
N ASN A 355 -20.55 -4.11 5.30
CA ASN A 355 -21.02 -2.73 5.42
C ASN A 355 -21.38 -2.21 4.02
N VAL A 356 -22.60 -2.47 3.59
CA VAL A 356 -23.19 -1.98 2.34
C VAL A 356 -24.42 -1.09 2.63
N PRO A 357 -24.62 0.01 1.89
CA PRO A 357 -25.81 0.84 1.98
C PRO A 357 -26.97 0.20 1.18
N PRO A 358 -28.23 0.64 1.38
CA PRO A 358 -29.34 0.22 0.52
C PRO A 358 -29.01 0.41 -0.97
N GLY A 359 -29.21 -0.63 -1.79
CA GLY A 359 -28.91 -0.58 -3.23
C GLY A 359 -27.59 -1.23 -3.65
N ILE A 360 -26.80 -1.74 -2.71
CA ILE A 360 -25.68 -2.65 -2.95
C ILE A 360 -25.96 -3.93 -2.16
N ASP A 361 -25.83 -5.09 -2.79
CA ASP A 361 -26.05 -6.40 -2.16
C ASP A 361 -24.97 -7.41 -2.60
N PHE A 362 -25.02 -8.60 -2.02
CA PHE A 362 -24.01 -9.64 -2.20
C PHE A 362 -24.40 -10.63 -3.32
N SER A 363 -23.39 -11.28 -3.89
CA SER A 363 -23.54 -12.50 -4.68
C SER A 363 -23.27 -13.75 -3.83
N ASN A 364 -23.37 -14.94 -4.44
CA ASN A 364 -23.07 -16.21 -3.79
C ASN A 364 -21.59 -16.62 -3.90
N ASP A 365 -20.69 -15.69 -4.23
CA ASP A 365 -19.24 -15.91 -4.17
C ASP A 365 -18.87 -16.48 -2.78
N PRO A 366 -18.37 -17.73 -2.69
CA PRO A 366 -18.20 -18.40 -1.40
C PRO A 366 -17.07 -17.80 -0.56
N LEU A 367 -16.12 -17.08 -1.17
CA LEU A 367 -15.11 -16.32 -0.44
C LEU A 367 -15.71 -15.04 0.16
N LEU A 368 -16.52 -14.31 -0.61
CA LEU A 368 -17.21 -13.10 -0.11
C LEU A 368 -18.12 -13.43 1.08
N GLN A 369 -18.86 -14.54 1.00
CA GLN A 369 -19.77 -14.98 2.06
C GLN A 369 -19.05 -15.19 3.40
N GLY A 370 -17.90 -15.88 3.41
CA GLY A 370 -17.12 -16.04 4.64
C GLY A 370 -16.45 -14.75 5.13
N ARG A 371 -16.06 -13.86 4.21
CA ARG A 371 -15.54 -12.53 4.56
C ARG A 371 -16.59 -11.70 5.31
N ASN A 372 -17.86 -11.74 4.90
CA ASN A 372 -18.94 -11.02 5.56
C ASN A 372 -19.08 -11.37 7.06
N PHE A 373 -18.74 -12.60 7.45
CA PHE A 373 -18.64 -12.99 8.86
C PHE A 373 -17.37 -12.43 9.55
N SER A 374 -16.20 -12.68 8.96
CA SER A 374 -14.91 -12.52 9.64
C SER A 374 -14.59 -11.08 10.06
N TYR A 375 -14.91 -10.09 9.22
CA TYR A 375 -14.52 -8.70 9.49
C TYR A 375 -15.16 -8.13 10.75
N LEU A 376 -16.41 -8.50 11.06
CA LEU A 376 -17.09 -8.08 12.27
C LEU A 376 -16.47 -8.74 13.51
N ASP A 377 -16.30 -10.06 13.44
CA ASP A 377 -15.75 -10.88 14.53
C ASP A 377 -14.35 -10.42 14.97
N THR A 378 -13.42 -10.25 14.03
CA THR A 378 -12.02 -9.93 14.36
C THR A 378 -11.86 -8.59 15.10
N GLN A 379 -12.83 -7.66 15.01
CA GLN A 379 -12.75 -6.38 15.72
C GLN A 379 -12.96 -6.52 17.21
N LEU A 380 -13.66 -7.57 17.67
CA LEU A 380 -13.96 -7.75 19.08
C LEU A 380 -12.68 -7.80 19.92
N LYS A 381 -11.70 -8.60 19.49
CA LYS A 381 -10.39 -8.66 20.15
C LYS A 381 -9.51 -7.48 19.78
N ARG A 382 -9.49 -7.07 18.51
CA ARG A 382 -8.57 -6.03 18.01
C ARG A 382 -8.84 -4.65 18.62
N LEU A 383 -10.11 -4.28 18.74
CA LEU A 383 -10.58 -2.97 19.20
C LEU A 383 -11.30 -3.02 20.55
N GLY A 384 -11.11 -4.13 21.28
CA GLY A 384 -11.49 -4.25 22.69
C GLY A 384 -12.98 -4.47 22.99
N GLY A 385 -13.86 -4.48 21.99
CA GLY A 385 -15.29 -4.68 22.24
C GLY A 385 -16.20 -4.44 21.03
N PRO A 386 -17.52 -4.61 21.21
CA PRO A 386 -18.52 -4.34 20.16
C PRO A 386 -18.68 -2.84 19.87
N ASN A 387 -18.21 -1.97 20.77
CA ASN A 387 -18.32 -0.51 20.66
C ASN A 387 -17.23 0.14 19.80
N PHE A 388 -16.53 -0.62 18.95
CA PHE A 388 -15.53 -0.07 18.02
C PHE A 388 -16.12 0.98 17.07
N THR A 389 -17.44 0.98 16.87
CA THR A 389 -18.20 1.98 16.10
C THR A 389 -18.34 3.32 16.82
N HIS A 390 -17.99 3.40 18.11
CA HIS A 390 -17.92 4.66 18.87
C HIS A 390 -16.63 5.43 18.59
N LEU A 391 -15.58 4.75 18.10
CA LEU A 391 -14.34 5.39 17.70
C LEU A 391 -14.64 6.38 16.56
N PRO A 392 -14.17 7.65 16.64
CA PRO A 392 -14.58 8.72 15.71
C PRO A 392 -14.39 8.41 14.22
N ILE A 393 -13.34 7.65 13.88
CA ILE A 393 -13.05 7.26 12.50
C ILE A 393 -14.01 6.20 11.96
N ASN A 394 -14.60 5.37 12.83
CA ASN A 394 -15.55 4.32 12.46
C ASN A 394 -17.01 4.79 12.53
N ALA A 395 -17.28 5.80 13.36
CA ALA A 395 -18.61 6.31 13.58
C ALA A 395 -19.24 6.82 12.25
N PRO A 396 -20.46 6.37 11.90
CA PRO A 396 -21.17 6.88 10.73
C PRO A 396 -21.44 8.39 10.87
N LYS A 397 -21.52 9.07 9.72
CA LYS A 397 -21.76 10.53 9.65
C LYS A 397 -23.22 10.88 9.34
N CYS A 398 -24.08 9.88 9.17
CA CYS A 398 -25.53 10.01 9.08
C CYS A 398 -26.20 9.82 10.46
N PRO A 399 -27.51 10.08 10.61
CA PRO A 399 -28.25 9.65 11.80
C PRO A 399 -28.20 8.14 11.97
N PHE A 400 -28.02 7.67 13.20
CA PHE A 400 -28.10 6.25 13.56
C PHE A 400 -28.75 6.15 14.94
N HIS A 401 -29.77 5.31 15.05
CA HIS A 401 -30.51 5.09 16.28
C HIS A 401 -30.85 3.61 16.36
N ASN A 402 -30.54 2.98 17.48
CA ASN A 402 -30.81 1.57 17.71
C ASN A 402 -31.10 1.37 19.20
N PHE A 403 -31.26 0.10 19.60
CA PHE A 403 -31.55 -0.29 20.98
C PHE A 403 -30.36 -0.99 21.66
N GLN A 404 -29.17 -0.98 21.05
CA GLN A 404 -27.97 -1.58 21.64
C GLN A 404 -27.52 -0.78 22.86
N GLN A 405 -27.05 -1.47 23.91
CA GLN A 405 -26.66 -0.88 25.19
C GLN A 405 -25.33 -1.49 25.65
N ASP A 406 -24.68 -0.81 26.60
CA ASP A 406 -23.51 -1.28 27.35
C ASP A 406 -22.30 -1.66 26.46
N GLY A 407 -21.54 -2.67 26.86
CA GLY A 407 -20.29 -3.09 26.21
C GLY A 407 -19.05 -2.36 26.70
N HIS A 408 -17.87 -2.96 26.49
CA HIS A 408 -16.59 -2.37 26.88
C HIS A 408 -16.39 -0.99 26.22
N MET A 409 -15.87 -0.02 26.98
CA MET A 409 -15.64 1.37 26.52
C MET A 409 -16.87 2.03 25.85
N ALA A 410 -18.06 1.83 26.41
CA ALA A 410 -19.28 2.50 25.97
C ALA A 410 -19.21 4.02 26.20
N MET A 411 -18.83 4.77 25.15
CA MET A 411 -18.75 6.24 25.18
C MET A 411 -20.11 6.93 25.03
N ARG A 412 -21.08 6.26 24.39
CA ARG A 412 -22.41 6.78 24.09
C ARG A 412 -23.40 5.63 23.99
N ASN A 413 -24.54 5.75 24.66
CA ASN A 413 -25.62 4.75 24.64
C ASN A 413 -26.97 5.45 24.41
N PRO A 414 -27.98 4.78 23.83
CA PRO A 414 -29.34 5.30 23.81
C PRO A 414 -29.82 5.61 25.22
N VAL A 415 -30.29 6.84 25.44
CA VAL A 415 -30.80 7.30 26.75
C VAL A 415 -32.32 7.11 26.86
N GLY A 416 -32.83 7.00 28.09
CA GLY A 416 -34.26 6.88 28.38
C GLY A 416 -34.66 5.48 28.84
N ARG A 417 -35.97 5.21 28.89
CA ARG A 417 -36.53 3.97 29.47
C ARG A 417 -36.41 2.75 28.54
N VAL A 418 -36.38 2.95 27.24
CA VAL A 418 -36.63 1.88 26.26
C VAL A 418 -35.36 1.46 25.54
N ASN A 419 -35.05 0.17 25.63
CA ASN A 419 -33.93 -0.50 24.94
C ASN A 419 -34.39 -1.75 24.18
N TYR A 420 -35.64 -1.79 23.70
CA TYR A 420 -36.20 -2.90 22.94
C TYR A 420 -37.33 -2.46 21.98
N GLN A 421 -37.63 -3.31 20.99
CA GLN A 421 -38.72 -3.17 20.04
C GLN A 421 -39.31 -4.56 19.70
N PRO A 422 -40.64 -4.71 19.55
CA PRO A 422 -41.68 -3.69 19.74
C PRO A 422 -41.84 -3.25 21.21
N ASN A 423 -42.30 -2.02 21.41
CA ASN A 423 -42.59 -1.46 22.73
C ASN A 423 -43.84 -0.56 22.71
N SER A 424 -44.59 -0.55 23.83
CA SER A 424 -45.84 0.21 23.98
C SER A 424 -45.65 1.63 24.54
N TRP A 425 -44.42 2.02 24.89
CA TRP A 425 -44.11 3.35 25.41
C TRP A 425 -44.17 4.46 24.34
N ASN A 426 -44.34 4.07 23.07
CA ASN A 426 -44.27 4.95 21.91
C ASN A 426 -42.96 5.78 21.84
N GLN A 427 -41.85 5.16 22.26
CA GLN A 427 -40.52 5.76 22.31
C GLN A 427 -39.50 4.92 21.53
N GLY A 428 -38.42 5.58 21.11
CA GLY A 428 -37.30 4.97 20.40
C GLY A 428 -37.52 4.83 18.87
N PRO A 429 -36.49 4.35 18.15
CA PRO A 429 -36.54 4.21 16.70
C PRO A 429 -37.58 3.16 16.22
N ARG A 430 -37.90 3.23 14.92
CA ARG A 430 -38.81 2.31 14.21
C ARG A 430 -38.17 1.83 12.91
N GLU A 431 -38.51 0.61 12.51
CA GLU A 431 -38.16 0.09 11.20
C GLU A 431 -38.84 0.89 10.08
N SER A 432 -38.21 0.97 8.90
CA SER A 432 -38.75 1.66 7.73
C SER A 432 -38.76 0.69 6.54
N PRO A 433 -39.92 0.15 6.12
CA PRO A 433 -40.01 -0.74 4.96
C PRO A 433 -39.65 -0.08 3.63
N VAL A 434 -39.72 1.25 3.56
CA VAL A 434 -39.44 2.04 2.34
C VAL A 434 -37.98 2.44 2.24
N GLN A 435 -37.36 2.86 3.35
CA GLN A 435 -35.96 3.33 3.36
C GLN A 435 -34.97 2.26 3.82
N GLY A 436 -35.45 1.20 4.48
CA GLY A 436 -34.60 0.16 5.03
C GLY A 436 -33.86 -0.63 3.97
N TYR A 437 -32.72 -1.20 4.36
CA TYR A 437 -32.01 -2.17 3.54
C TYR A 437 -32.90 -3.37 3.25
N ARG A 438 -32.94 -3.80 1.99
CA ARG A 438 -33.67 -4.99 1.55
C ARG A 438 -32.72 -5.83 0.72
N HIS A 439 -32.56 -7.09 1.11
CA HIS A 439 -31.85 -8.05 0.28
C HIS A 439 -32.61 -8.26 -1.04
N PHE A 440 -31.88 -8.40 -2.13
CA PHE A 440 -32.40 -8.89 -3.39
C PHE A 440 -32.95 -10.31 -3.15
N PRO A 441 -34.24 -10.56 -3.45
CA PRO A 441 -34.88 -11.84 -3.18
C PRO A 441 -34.49 -12.88 -4.24
N ALA A 442 -33.21 -13.28 -4.27
CA ALA A 442 -32.73 -14.33 -5.16
C ALA A 442 -33.45 -15.66 -4.86
N GLU A 443 -33.87 -16.37 -5.91
CA GLU A 443 -34.43 -17.72 -5.79
C GLU A 443 -33.29 -18.75 -5.78
N GLU A 444 -33.10 -19.43 -4.66
CA GLU A 444 -32.04 -20.41 -4.48
C GLU A 444 -32.63 -21.81 -4.26
N GLN A 445 -32.14 -22.81 -5.00
CA GLN A 445 -32.58 -24.21 -4.87
C GLN A 445 -31.37 -25.14 -4.88
N GLY A 446 -31.37 -26.13 -3.98
CA GLY A 446 -30.33 -27.17 -3.96
C GLY A 446 -30.23 -27.93 -2.64
N PRO A 447 -29.55 -29.08 -2.61
CA PRO A 447 -29.27 -29.81 -1.38
C PRO A 447 -28.20 -29.09 -0.54
N LYS A 448 -28.27 -29.23 0.78
CA LYS A 448 -27.19 -28.77 1.68
C LYS A 448 -25.97 -29.68 1.52
N VAL A 449 -24.88 -29.16 0.95
CA VAL A 449 -23.65 -29.92 0.68
C VAL A 449 -22.41 -29.08 1.00
N ARG A 450 -21.27 -29.76 1.18
CA ARG A 450 -19.93 -29.14 1.10
C ARG A 450 -19.32 -29.59 -0.22
N LEU A 451 -19.31 -28.70 -1.20
CA LEU A 451 -18.95 -28.99 -2.58
C LEU A 451 -18.31 -27.74 -3.20
N ARG A 452 -17.31 -27.93 -4.05
CA ARG A 452 -16.87 -26.91 -5.01
C ARG A 452 -17.54 -27.21 -6.35
N PRO A 453 -18.22 -26.25 -7.01
CA PRO A 453 -18.90 -26.51 -8.27
C PRO A 453 -17.89 -26.80 -9.39
N GLU A 454 -18.29 -27.61 -10.37
CA GLU A 454 -17.44 -27.95 -11.52
C GLU A 454 -17.09 -26.71 -12.37
N SER A 455 -17.93 -25.67 -12.37
CA SER A 455 -17.68 -24.38 -13.03
C SER A 455 -16.43 -23.66 -12.51
N PHE A 456 -15.92 -24.04 -11.34
CA PHE A 456 -14.72 -23.48 -10.72
C PHE A 456 -13.44 -24.29 -11.05
N ALA A 457 -13.54 -25.38 -11.82
CA ALA A 457 -12.45 -26.35 -12.03
C ALA A 457 -11.36 -25.89 -13.02
N ASP A 458 -11.56 -24.79 -13.77
CA ASP A 458 -10.51 -24.23 -14.61
C ASP A 458 -9.52 -23.43 -13.75
N HIS A 459 -8.28 -23.89 -13.67
CA HIS A 459 -7.24 -23.29 -12.83
C HIS A 459 -6.10 -22.63 -13.63
N TYR A 460 -6.03 -22.86 -14.94
CA TYR A 460 -4.84 -22.51 -15.73
C TYR A 460 -5.13 -21.54 -16.87
N SER A 461 -6.36 -21.50 -17.40
CA SER A 461 -6.64 -20.72 -18.61
C SER A 461 -6.43 -19.22 -18.41
N GLN A 462 -6.94 -18.64 -17.32
CA GLN A 462 -6.69 -17.22 -17.04
C GLN A 462 -5.27 -16.94 -16.50
N ALA A 463 -4.62 -17.93 -15.88
CA ALA A 463 -3.20 -17.82 -15.55
C ALA A 463 -2.35 -17.66 -16.81
N ARG A 464 -2.64 -18.48 -17.84
CA ARG A 464 -2.05 -18.39 -19.17
C ARG A 464 -2.39 -17.06 -19.83
N GLN A 465 -3.67 -16.68 -19.85
CA GLN A 465 -4.12 -15.42 -20.44
C GLN A 465 -3.36 -14.23 -19.85
N PHE A 466 -3.22 -14.17 -18.52
CA PHE A 466 -2.42 -13.14 -17.88
C PHE A 466 -0.97 -13.16 -18.37
N TYR A 467 -0.30 -14.32 -18.37
CA TYR A 467 1.11 -14.44 -18.78
C TYR A 467 1.35 -14.01 -20.24
N ILE A 468 0.50 -14.43 -21.17
CA ILE A 468 0.63 -14.06 -22.59
C ILE A 468 0.25 -12.60 -22.86
N SER A 469 -0.46 -11.95 -21.93
CA SER A 469 -0.78 -10.52 -21.98
C SER A 469 0.37 -9.62 -21.55
N GLN A 470 1.40 -10.18 -20.94
CA GLN A 470 2.55 -9.44 -20.46
C GLN A 470 3.53 -9.14 -21.60
N THR A 471 4.12 -7.95 -21.59
CA THR A 471 5.23 -7.61 -22.48
C THR A 471 6.46 -8.47 -22.16
N SER A 472 7.43 -8.53 -23.07
CA SER A 472 8.64 -9.34 -22.85
C SER A 472 9.43 -9.00 -21.56
N PRO A 473 9.60 -7.72 -21.16
CA PRO A 473 10.15 -7.37 -19.84
C PRO A 473 9.34 -7.97 -18.68
N GLU A 474 8.02 -7.81 -18.70
CA GLU A 474 7.14 -8.31 -17.64
C GLU A 474 7.19 -9.85 -17.54
N GLN A 475 7.22 -10.56 -18.67
CA GLN A 475 7.41 -12.02 -18.68
C GLN A 475 8.77 -12.45 -18.10
N ARG A 476 9.83 -11.67 -18.35
CA ARG A 476 11.15 -11.92 -17.75
C ARG A 476 11.12 -11.72 -16.24
N HIS A 477 10.43 -10.70 -15.76
CA HIS A 477 10.31 -10.41 -14.34
C HIS A 477 9.50 -11.49 -13.60
N ILE A 478 8.40 -11.98 -14.19
CA ILE A 478 7.64 -13.11 -13.64
C ILE A 478 8.53 -14.35 -13.50
N ALA A 479 9.25 -14.71 -14.56
CA ALA A 479 10.18 -15.84 -14.50
C ALA A 479 11.26 -15.64 -13.44
N ALA A 480 11.83 -14.44 -13.34
CA ALA A 480 12.86 -14.12 -12.37
C ALA A 480 12.35 -14.16 -10.92
N ALA A 481 11.13 -13.70 -10.66
CA ALA A 481 10.48 -13.80 -9.36
C ALA A 481 10.25 -15.26 -8.96
N LEU A 482 9.71 -16.09 -9.86
CA LEU A 482 9.54 -17.53 -9.64
C LEU A 482 10.88 -18.21 -9.33
N ILE A 483 11.94 -17.90 -10.10
CA ILE A 483 13.28 -18.45 -9.87
C ILE A 483 13.80 -18.00 -8.49
N PHE A 484 13.69 -16.71 -8.17
CA PHE A 484 14.16 -16.16 -6.91
C PHE A 484 13.46 -16.83 -5.72
N GLU A 485 12.13 -16.90 -5.74
CA GLU A 485 11.37 -17.49 -4.63
C GLU A 485 11.61 -18.99 -4.48
N LEU A 486 11.52 -19.76 -5.57
CA LEU A 486 11.74 -21.20 -5.54
C LEU A 486 13.20 -21.58 -5.23
N SER A 487 14.16 -20.68 -5.49
CA SER A 487 15.55 -20.90 -5.06
C SER A 487 15.75 -20.86 -3.54
N LYS A 488 14.80 -20.25 -2.81
CA LYS A 488 14.78 -20.16 -1.34
C LYS A 488 14.00 -21.28 -0.67
N VAL A 489 13.14 -21.98 -1.40
CA VAL A 489 12.44 -23.19 -0.92
C VAL A 489 13.46 -24.29 -0.72
N GLU A 490 13.64 -24.82 0.48
CA GLU A 490 14.68 -25.80 0.81
C GLU A 490 14.36 -27.19 0.24
N THR A 491 13.08 -27.58 0.20
CA THR A 491 12.62 -28.90 -0.23
C THR A 491 12.51 -29.00 -1.76
N PRO A 492 13.38 -29.77 -2.45
CA PRO A 492 13.44 -29.75 -3.92
C PRO A 492 12.15 -30.19 -4.62
N VAL A 493 11.43 -31.18 -4.07
CA VAL A 493 10.21 -31.70 -4.69
C VAL A 493 9.09 -30.65 -4.77
N ILE A 494 9.06 -29.68 -3.86
CA ILE A 494 8.11 -28.55 -3.94
C ILE A 494 8.40 -27.72 -5.19
N ARG A 495 9.69 -27.44 -5.46
CA ARG A 495 10.11 -26.72 -6.67
C ARG A 495 9.69 -27.48 -7.93
N GLU A 496 9.85 -28.80 -7.93
CA GLU A 496 9.45 -29.67 -9.05
C GLU A 496 7.94 -29.63 -9.30
N ARG A 497 7.12 -29.70 -8.24
CA ARG A 497 5.66 -29.56 -8.36
C ARG A 497 5.27 -28.20 -8.93
N MET A 498 5.93 -27.12 -8.51
CA MET A 498 5.61 -25.79 -9.06
C MET A 498 5.92 -25.74 -10.56
N VAL A 499 7.08 -26.23 -10.99
CA VAL A 499 7.42 -26.31 -12.43
C VAL A 499 6.45 -27.22 -13.19
N SER A 500 5.94 -28.29 -12.57
CA SER A 500 4.90 -29.16 -13.12
C SER A 500 3.60 -28.38 -13.43
N HIS A 501 3.18 -27.46 -12.56
CA HIS A 501 2.05 -26.57 -12.83
C HIS A 501 2.34 -25.54 -13.93
N LEU A 502 3.56 -25.00 -13.99
CA LEU A 502 3.94 -24.02 -15.02
C LEU A 502 3.80 -24.60 -16.44
N LEU A 503 4.01 -25.91 -16.62
CA LEU A 503 3.81 -26.57 -17.92
C LEU A 503 2.36 -26.51 -18.43
N ASN A 504 1.38 -26.38 -17.53
CA ASN A 504 -0.03 -26.17 -17.91
C ASN A 504 -0.34 -24.71 -18.26
N ILE A 505 0.54 -23.77 -17.90
CA ILE A 505 0.39 -22.33 -18.14
C ILE A 505 1.13 -21.95 -19.42
N ASP A 506 2.44 -22.22 -19.46
CA ASP A 506 3.31 -21.94 -20.60
C ASP A 506 4.62 -22.74 -20.53
N GLU A 507 4.95 -23.46 -21.60
CA GLU A 507 6.14 -24.31 -21.67
C GLU A 507 7.45 -23.50 -21.62
N THR A 508 7.49 -22.32 -22.27
CA THR A 508 8.70 -21.47 -22.29
C THR A 508 9.00 -20.94 -20.89
N LEU A 509 7.97 -20.50 -20.17
CA LEU A 509 8.10 -20.11 -18.77
C LEU A 509 8.62 -21.28 -17.91
N ALA A 510 7.98 -22.45 -18.03
CA ALA A 510 8.36 -23.63 -17.25
C ALA A 510 9.81 -24.05 -17.51
N SER A 511 10.22 -24.15 -18.77
CA SER A 511 11.60 -24.50 -19.15
C SER A 511 12.61 -23.49 -18.63
N LYS A 512 12.31 -22.19 -18.72
CA LYS A 512 13.19 -21.14 -18.21
C LYS A 512 13.39 -21.26 -16.69
N VAL A 513 12.31 -21.45 -15.93
CA VAL A 513 12.36 -21.60 -14.48
C VAL A 513 13.08 -22.90 -14.10
N GLY A 514 12.73 -24.03 -14.72
CA GLY A 514 13.34 -25.33 -14.45
C GLY A 514 14.85 -25.35 -14.72
N HIS A 515 15.29 -24.80 -15.86
CA HIS A 515 16.72 -24.69 -16.18
C HIS A 515 17.47 -23.79 -15.18
N ALA A 516 16.91 -22.64 -14.81
CA ALA A 516 17.54 -21.72 -13.87
C ALA A 516 17.63 -22.29 -12.45
N LEU A 517 16.69 -23.15 -12.05
CA LEU A 517 16.74 -23.92 -10.80
C LEU A 517 17.65 -25.15 -10.88
N GLY A 518 18.25 -25.43 -12.05
CA GLY A 518 19.24 -26.49 -12.24
C GLY A 518 18.65 -27.88 -12.44
N PHE A 519 17.38 -28.00 -12.85
CA PHE A 519 16.75 -29.29 -13.08
C PHE A 519 17.43 -30.05 -14.22
N LYS A 520 17.73 -31.34 -13.99
CA LYS A 520 18.37 -32.21 -15.00
C LYS A 520 17.38 -32.75 -16.02
N SER A 521 16.12 -32.84 -15.63
CA SER A 521 14.99 -33.21 -16.47
C SER A 521 13.77 -32.44 -16.00
N MET A 522 12.93 -32.04 -16.94
CA MET A 522 11.65 -31.40 -16.60
C MET A 522 10.69 -32.44 -15.98
N PRO A 523 9.88 -32.04 -14.98
CA PRO A 523 8.81 -32.89 -14.47
C PRO A 523 7.72 -33.08 -15.54
N LYS A 524 6.79 -34.00 -15.30
CA LYS A 524 5.56 -34.08 -16.11
C LYS A 524 4.64 -32.90 -15.78
N PRO A 525 3.79 -32.44 -16.71
CA PRO A 525 2.74 -31.47 -16.39
C PRO A 525 1.83 -32.01 -15.27
N ALA A 526 1.35 -31.13 -14.40
CA ALA A 526 0.42 -31.50 -13.34
C ALA A 526 -0.92 -31.91 -13.96
N ASP A 527 -1.65 -32.83 -13.33
CA ASP A 527 -2.97 -33.22 -13.80
C ASP A 527 -3.94 -32.02 -13.65
N ALA A 528 -4.43 -31.50 -14.78
CA ALA A 528 -5.40 -30.43 -14.79
C ALA A 528 -6.83 -30.99 -14.73
N ALA A 529 -7.66 -30.44 -13.83
CA ALA A 529 -9.06 -30.86 -13.71
C ALA A 529 -9.86 -30.58 -15.00
N MET A 530 -9.48 -29.53 -15.73
CA MET A 530 -9.99 -29.16 -17.04
C MET A 530 -8.80 -28.83 -17.97
N PRO A 531 -8.89 -29.08 -19.29
CA PRO A 531 -7.84 -28.69 -20.23
C PRO A 531 -7.62 -27.17 -20.23
N THR A 532 -6.36 -26.72 -20.17
CA THR A 532 -6.02 -25.30 -20.31
C THR A 532 -6.43 -24.79 -21.68
N ARG A 533 -7.28 -23.76 -21.71
CA ARG A 533 -7.70 -23.10 -22.95
C ARG A 533 -6.53 -22.39 -23.63
N GLN A 534 -6.46 -22.56 -24.94
CA GLN A 534 -5.45 -21.95 -25.81
C GLN A 534 -6.04 -20.86 -26.71
N ASP A 535 -7.35 -20.68 -26.66
CA ASP A 535 -8.15 -19.77 -27.49
C ASP A 535 -8.43 -18.42 -26.80
N LEU A 536 -7.96 -18.23 -25.56
CA LEU A 536 -8.06 -16.93 -24.89
C LEU A 536 -7.06 -15.95 -25.47
N GLU A 537 -7.58 -14.85 -26.03
CA GLU A 537 -6.75 -13.77 -26.54
C GLU A 537 -6.02 -13.03 -25.40
N PRO A 538 -4.78 -12.53 -25.65
CA PRO A 538 -4.12 -11.61 -24.73
C PRO A 538 -4.98 -10.37 -24.44
N SER A 539 -4.95 -9.91 -23.20
CA SER A 539 -5.64 -8.71 -22.70
C SER A 539 -4.61 -7.63 -22.32
N PRO A 540 -4.35 -6.65 -23.21
CA PRO A 540 -3.40 -5.56 -22.93
C PRO A 540 -3.72 -4.76 -21.66
N ALA A 541 -4.97 -4.76 -21.20
CA ALA A 541 -5.37 -4.15 -19.93
C ALA A 541 -4.63 -4.75 -18.71
N LEU A 542 -4.11 -5.98 -18.83
CA LEU A 542 -3.40 -6.66 -17.74
C LEU A 542 -1.93 -6.22 -17.61
N SER A 543 -1.32 -5.64 -18.64
CA SER A 543 0.08 -5.17 -18.62
C SER A 543 0.22 -3.81 -17.91
N ILE A 544 1.24 -3.68 -17.06
CA ILE A 544 1.64 -2.41 -16.43
C ILE A 544 2.31 -1.50 -17.47
N ILE A 545 3.18 -2.06 -18.31
CA ILE A 545 3.95 -1.29 -19.29
C ILE A 545 3.02 -0.68 -20.36
N GLU A 546 2.08 -1.44 -20.90
CA GLU A 546 1.10 -0.93 -21.87
C GLU A 546 0.16 0.13 -21.25
N ARG A 547 -0.11 0.02 -19.94
CA ARG A 547 -0.96 0.93 -19.15
C ARG A 547 -0.19 2.03 -18.39
N GLY A 548 1.08 2.23 -18.73
CA GLY A 548 1.89 3.32 -18.18
C GLY A 548 1.40 4.71 -18.63
N PRO A 549 1.60 5.78 -17.84
CA PRO A 549 0.99 7.09 -18.06
C PRO A 549 1.59 7.96 -19.19
N LYS A 550 2.64 7.49 -19.89
CA LYS A 550 3.36 8.20 -20.97
C LYS A 550 3.81 9.65 -20.62
N ARG A 551 3.94 9.96 -19.32
CA ARG A 551 4.31 11.27 -18.76
C ARG A 551 4.97 11.10 -17.39
N PHE A 552 5.66 12.13 -16.91
CA PHE A 552 6.44 12.07 -15.66
C PHE A 552 5.73 12.68 -14.42
N GLU A 553 4.50 13.17 -14.59
CA GLU A 553 3.67 13.73 -13.51
C GLU A 553 3.64 12.83 -12.26
N GLY A 554 3.85 13.42 -11.08
CA GLY A 554 3.80 12.73 -9.79
C GLY A 554 4.99 11.82 -9.47
N ARG A 555 6.00 11.70 -10.35
CA ARG A 555 7.28 11.00 -10.11
C ARG A 555 8.33 11.91 -9.48
N LYS A 556 9.47 11.33 -9.09
CA LYS A 556 10.58 12.01 -8.43
C LYS A 556 11.88 11.90 -9.22
N LEU A 557 12.52 13.05 -9.49
CA LEU A 557 13.86 13.14 -10.08
C LEU A 557 14.93 13.30 -8.97
N GLY A 558 15.93 12.43 -8.92
CA GLY A 558 17.09 12.61 -8.05
C GLY A 558 18.21 13.39 -8.76
N ILE A 559 18.64 14.51 -8.21
CA ILE A 559 19.67 15.38 -8.83
C ILE A 559 20.94 15.36 -7.98
N LEU A 560 21.97 14.64 -8.44
CA LEU A 560 23.27 14.61 -7.79
C LEU A 560 24.08 15.86 -8.16
N VAL A 561 24.41 16.67 -7.17
CA VAL A 561 25.16 17.93 -7.31
C VAL A 561 26.43 17.92 -6.47
N SER A 562 27.36 18.82 -6.79
CA SER A 562 28.54 19.15 -5.98
C SER A 562 28.79 20.66 -5.97
N ASP A 563 29.76 21.13 -5.16
CA ASP A 563 30.23 22.52 -5.27
C ASP A 563 30.68 22.80 -6.72
N GLY A 564 30.28 23.95 -7.26
CA GLY A 564 30.54 24.38 -8.63
C GLY A 564 29.59 23.78 -9.69
N THR A 565 28.50 23.11 -9.29
CA THR A 565 27.45 22.65 -10.23
C THR A 565 26.94 23.80 -11.10
N ASP A 566 26.75 23.55 -12.41
CA ASP A 566 26.26 24.57 -13.34
C ASP A 566 24.85 25.07 -12.95
N ALA A 567 24.78 26.34 -12.55
CA ALA A 567 23.55 26.94 -12.07
C ALA A 567 22.45 27.05 -13.14
N ALA A 568 22.81 27.20 -14.42
CA ALA A 568 21.84 27.35 -15.51
C ALA A 568 21.15 26.02 -15.82
N VAL A 569 21.92 24.93 -15.92
CA VAL A 569 21.38 23.57 -16.12
C VAL A 569 20.54 23.15 -14.92
N PHE A 570 21.03 23.37 -13.70
CA PHE A 570 20.30 23.04 -12.48
C PHE A 570 18.95 23.77 -12.39
N LYS A 571 18.93 25.10 -12.59
CA LYS A 571 17.69 25.89 -12.53
C LYS A 571 16.71 25.50 -13.65
N ALA A 572 17.21 25.20 -14.85
CA ALA A 572 16.37 24.71 -15.95
C ALA A 572 15.70 23.38 -15.61
N LEU A 573 16.44 22.43 -15.00
CA LEU A 573 15.87 21.16 -14.52
C LEU A 573 14.75 21.39 -13.49
N LEU A 574 14.97 22.28 -12.51
CA LEU A 574 13.97 22.57 -11.49
C LEU A 574 12.71 23.23 -12.08
N ALA A 575 12.87 24.12 -13.05
CA ALA A 575 11.74 24.76 -13.72
C ALA A 575 10.90 23.73 -14.50
N GLU A 576 11.54 22.94 -15.35
CA GLU A 576 10.89 21.96 -16.21
C GLU A 576 10.25 20.81 -15.42
N ILE A 577 10.90 20.30 -14.37
CA ILE A 577 10.33 19.23 -13.54
C ILE A 577 9.08 19.71 -12.78
N THR A 578 9.09 20.96 -12.34
CA THR A 578 7.95 21.60 -11.67
C THR A 578 6.80 21.82 -12.64
N GLU A 579 7.08 22.24 -13.87
CA GLU A 579 6.08 22.39 -14.94
C GLU A 579 5.39 21.05 -15.27
N GLN A 580 6.13 19.94 -15.23
CA GLN A 580 5.58 18.58 -15.38
C GLN A 580 4.79 18.08 -14.16
N LYS A 581 4.67 18.88 -13.08
CA LYS A 581 4.07 18.48 -11.80
C LYS A 581 4.73 17.22 -11.21
N ALA A 582 6.04 17.10 -11.42
CA ALA A 582 6.87 16.10 -10.78
C ALA A 582 7.63 16.75 -9.62
N THR A 583 8.19 15.90 -8.75
CA THR A 583 9.01 16.34 -7.63
C THR A 583 10.48 16.06 -7.90
N PHE A 584 11.36 16.68 -7.15
CA PHE A 584 12.78 16.41 -7.21
C PHE A 584 13.36 16.37 -5.79
N GLU A 585 14.49 15.69 -5.66
CA GLU A 585 15.37 15.82 -4.50
C GLU A 585 16.77 16.13 -4.97
N VAL A 586 17.43 17.03 -4.24
CA VAL A 586 18.83 17.40 -4.44
C VAL A 586 19.67 16.50 -3.55
N ILE A 587 20.61 15.78 -4.14
CA ILE A 587 21.52 14.87 -3.47
C ILE A 587 22.92 15.47 -3.56
N ALA A 588 23.62 15.58 -2.43
CA ALA A 588 24.96 16.17 -2.37
C ALA A 588 25.90 15.36 -1.46
N PRO A 589 27.22 15.60 -1.52
CA PRO A 589 28.17 15.02 -0.56
C PRO A 589 27.88 15.40 0.90
N LYS A 590 27.17 16.50 1.14
CA LYS A 590 26.84 17.01 2.48
C LYS A 590 25.38 17.44 2.52
N ILE A 591 24.68 17.12 3.62
CA ILE A 591 23.26 17.50 3.80
C ILE A 591 23.06 19.03 3.84
N GLY A 592 24.05 19.77 4.34
CA GLY A 592 23.96 21.22 4.41
C GLY A 592 23.77 21.89 3.04
N GLY A 593 24.25 21.27 1.96
CA GLY A 593 24.15 21.82 0.63
C GLY A 593 25.47 21.97 -0.12
N VAL A 594 25.41 22.71 -1.22
CA VAL A 594 26.54 23.05 -2.10
C VAL A 594 26.40 24.49 -2.64
N THR A 595 27.51 25.08 -3.05
CA THR A 595 27.55 26.36 -3.76
C THR A 595 27.54 26.11 -5.27
N LEU A 596 26.58 26.68 -6.00
CA LEU A 596 26.49 26.60 -7.46
C LEU A 596 27.56 27.47 -8.14
N SER A 597 27.73 27.29 -9.46
CA SER A 597 28.70 28.06 -10.26
C SER A 597 28.46 29.58 -10.30
N ASP A 598 27.24 30.03 -9.98
CA ASP A 598 26.88 31.45 -9.87
C ASP A 598 27.06 32.03 -8.45
N GLY A 599 27.61 31.22 -7.52
CA GLY A 599 27.86 31.61 -6.12
C GLY A 599 26.66 31.41 -5.19
N ASN A 600 25.50 30.97 -5.68
CA ASN A 600 24.34 30.73 -4.82
C ASN A 600 24.47 29.42 -4.04
N TRP A 601 24.15 29.47 -2.74
CA TRP A 601 24.03 28.30 -1.90
C TRP A 601 22.67 27.61 -2.10
N ILE A 602 22.67 26.29 -2.21
CA ILE A 602 21.46 25.47 -2.20
C ILE A 602 21.57 24.37 -1.15
N GLU A 603 20.51 24.14 -0.40
CA GLU A 603 20.46 23.03 0.57
C GLU A 603 20.21 21.71 -0.16
N ALA A 604 20.78 20.63 0.38
CA ALA A 604 20.51 19.29 -0.12
C ALA A 604 19.30 18.70 0.62
N HIS A 605 18.51 17.91 -0.10
CA HIS A 605 17.44 17.12 0.51
C HIS A 605 18.00 15.83 1.10
N GLN A 606 19.06 15.29 0.48
CA GLN A 606 19.76 14.08 0.93
C GLN A 606 21.27 14.27 0.84
N MET A 607 21.98 13.69 1.81
CA MET A 607 23.38 13.31 1.60
C MET A 607 23.40 12.07 0.70
N ILE A 608 24.41 11.93 -0.16
CA ILE A 608 24.53 10.80 -1.10
C ILE A 608 24.39 9.42 -0.43
N ASP A 609 24.84 9.28 0.80
CA ASP A 609 24.72 8.04 1.59
C ASP A 609 23.27 7.71 2.01
N GLY A 610 22.43 8.74 2.19
CA GLY A 610 21.02 8.61 2.56
C GLY A 610 20.04 8.67 1.38
N GLY A 611 20.51 9.09 0.20
CA GLY A 611 19.70 9.23 -1.02
C GLY A 611 20.13 8.31 -2.16
N PRO A 612 20.12 6.97 -1.99
CA PRO A 612 20.47 6.06 -3.08
C PRO A 612 19.48 6.20 -4.25
N SER A 613 19.95 5.93 -5.46
CA SER A 613 19.15 6.21 -6.68
C SER A 613 17.85 5.41 -6.77
N VAL A 614 17.73 4.31 -6.02
CA VAL A 614 16.52 3.48 -5.92
C VAL A 614 15.30 4.24 -5.41
N LEU A 615 15.48 5.36 -4.71
CA LEU A 615 14.38 6.20 -4.21
C LEU A 615 13.75 7.12 -5.28
N TYR A 616 14.35 7.20 -6.47
CA TYR A 616 13.98 8.13 -7.54
C TYR A 616 13.52 7.40 -8.80
N ASP A 617 12.68 8.02 -9.61
CA ASP A 617 12.20 7.43 -10.87
C ASP A 617 13.18 7.64 -12.03
N ALA A 618 13.96 8.71 -11.97
CA ALA A 618 15.07 9.04 -12.87
C ALA A 618 16.13 9.81 -12.10
N VAL A 619 17.33 9.96 -12.67
CA VAL A 619 18.42 10.73 -12.05
C VAL A 619 19.09 11.71 -13.00
N ALA A 620 19.62 12.80 -12.46
CA ALA A 620 20.49 13.74 -13.14
C ALA A 620 21.83 13.85 -12.39
N LEU A 621 22.94 13.73 -13.12
CA LEU A 621 24.30 13.80 -12.60
C LEU A 621 24.91 15.13 -13.03
N LEU A 622 24.98 16.09 -12.12
CA LEU A 622 25.47 17.45 -12.37
C LEU A 622 26.74 17.83 -11.57
N PRO A 623 27.68 16.91 -11.23
CA PRO A 623 28.86 17.31 -10.49
C PRO A 623 29.78 18.22 -11.31
N SER A 624 30.46 19.15 -10.65
CA SER A 624 31.56 19.91 -11.23
C SER A 624 32.79 19.01 -11.44
N ALA A 625 33.78 19.47 -12.21
CA ALA A 625 35.02 18.71 -12.40
C ALA A 625 35.75 18.40 -11.08
N GLU A 626 35.80 19.38 -10.16
CA GLU A 626 36.41 19.20 -8.84
C GLU A 626 35.57 18.27 -7.97
N GLY A 627 34.25 18.48 -7.92
CA GLY A 627 33.34 17.65 -7.14
C GLY A 627 33.27 16.20 -7.61
N THR A 628 33.40 15.93 -8.91
CA THR A 628 33.57 14.56 -9.44
C THR A 628 34.81 13.90 -8.85
N GLY A 629 35.91 14.63 -8.68
CA GLY A 629 37.14 14.11 -8.07
C GLY A 629 36.93 13.57 -6.65
N ASP A 630 36.05 14.22 -5.88
CA ASP A 630 35.67 13.75 -4.54
C ASP A 630 34.64 12.63 -4.58
N LEU A 631 33.61 12.73 -5.43
CA LEU A 631 32.60 11.68 -5.61
C LEU A 631 33.21 10.34 -6.08
N LEU A 632 34.33 10.37 -6.81
CA LEU A 632 35.05 9.15 -7.22
C LEU A 632 35.63 8.35 -6.04
N LYS A 633 35.77 8.98 -4.87
CA LYS A 633 36.24 8.34 -3.62
C LYS A 633 35.08 7.75 -2.82
N GLU A 634 33.83 8.11 -3.15
CA GLU A 634 32.62 7.69 -2.46
C GLU A 634 31.99 6.46 -3.14
N ALA A 635 31.86 5.35 -2.41
CA ALA A 635 31.24 4.14 -2.94
C ALA A 635 29.75 4.36 -3.25
N THR A 636 29.06 5.17 -2.45
CA THR A 636 27.64 5.51 -2.60
C THR A 636 27.37 6.30 -3.87
N ALA A 637 28.29 7.19 -4.28
CA ALA A 637 28.18 7.91 -5.55
C ALA A 637 28.33 6.97 -6.76
N ARG A 638 29.26 6.00 -6.69
CA ARG A 638 29.36 4.93 -7.70
C ARG A 638 28.06 4.13 -7.78
N ASP A 639 27.55 3.68 -6.63
CA ASP A 639 26.35 2.83 -6.55
C ASP A 639 25.11 3.58 -7.02
N PHE A 640 25.00 4.88 -6.73
CA PHE A 640 23.94 5.73 -7.23
C PHE A 640 23.82 5.64 -8.77
N VAL A 641 24.94 5.76 -9.48
CA VAL A 641 24.99 5.68 -10.94
C VAL A 641 24.76 4.26 -11.45
N ALA A 642 25.44 3.28 -10.86
CA ALA A 642 25.33 1.88 -11.27
C ALA A 642 23.90 1.34 -11.10
N ASP A 643 23.27 1.63 -9.96
CA ASP A 643 21.91 1.19 -9.66
C ASP A 643 20.89 1.88 -10.55
N ALA A 644 21.03 3.19 -10.80
CA ALA A 644 20.14 3.88 -11.73
C ALA A 644 20.19 3.26 -13.13
N PHE A 645 21.40 2.91 -13.59
CA PHE A 645 21.58 2.29 -14.90
C PHE A 645 20.98 0.90 -14.95
N VAL A 646 21.35 0.02 -14.00
CA VAL A 646 20.87 -1.37 -13.93
C VAL A 646 19.36 -1.42 -13.77
N HIS A 647 18.74 -0.53 -12.98
CA HIS A 647 17.29 -0.45 -12.83
C HIS A 647 16.56 0.22 -14.01
N CYS A 648 17.24 0.35 -15.16
CA CYS A 648 16.69 0.86 -16.41
C CYS A 648 16.12 2.28 -16.29
N LYS A 649 16.66 3.12 -15.39
CA LYS A 649 16.24 4.52 -15.24
C LYS A 649 16.87 5.39 -16.32
N PHE A 650 16.21 6.50 -16.62
CA PHE A 650 16.81 7.57 -17.40
C PHE A 650 17.86 8.30 -16.56
N ILE A 651 18.99 8.62 -17.19
CA ILE A 651 20.14 9.30 -16.57
C ILE A 651 20.48 10.53 -17.41
N GLY A 652 20.22 11.72 -16.88
CA GLY A 652 20.76 12.96 -17.42
C GLY A 652 22.16 13.18 -16.89
N TYR A 653 23.14 13.62 -17.69
CA TYR A 653 24.50 13.82 -17.19
C TYR A 653 25.22 14.99 -17.86
N VAL A 654 26.08 15.68 -17.11
CA VAL A 654 27.07 16.63 -17.65
C VAL A 654 28.37 15.89 -17.98
N GLU A 655 29.18 16.43 -18.90
CA GLU A 655 30.45 15.79 -19.32
C GLU A 655 31.40 15.52 -18.14
N THR A 656 31.42 16.40 -17.13
CA THR A 656 32.20 16.23 -15.91
C THR A 656 31.78 15.03 -15.05
N ALA A 657 30.63 14.41 -15.31
CA ALA A 657 30.18 13.17 -14.65
C ALA A 657 30.75 11.89 -15.30
N LEU A 658 31.33 11.96 -16.50
CA LEU A 658 31.84 10.79 -17.23
C LEU A 658 32.85 9.96 -16.43
N PRO A 659 33.80 10.54 -15.66
CA PRO A 659 34.70 9.74 -14.83
C PRO A 659 33.95 8.90 -13.78
N LEU A 660 32.89 9.45 -13.18
CA LEU A 660 32.05 8.73 -12.22
C LEU A 660 31.26 7.60 -12.90
N MET A 661 30.76 7.83 -14.11
CA MET A 661 30.09 6.81 -14.92
C MET A 661 31.05 5.68 -15.35
N GLN A 662 32.30 6.01 -15.67
CA GLN A 662 33.35 5.02 -15.91
C GLN A 662 33.63 4.20 -14.64
N LYS A 663 33.71 4.85 -13.48
CA LYS A 663 33.87 4.19 -12.18
C LYS A 663 32.70 3.26 -11.83
N ALA A 664 31.50 3.63 -12.23
CA ALA A 664 30.28 2.81 -12.11
C ALA A 664 30.20 1.66 -13.14
N GLY A 665 31.12 1.61 -14.10
CA GLY A 665 31.20 0.54 -15.10
C GLY A 665 30.19 0.68 -16.25
N ILE A 666 29.68 1.88 -16.51
CA ILE A 666 28.64 2.10 -17.55
C ILE A 666 29.13 2.87 -18.78
N ALA A 667 30.39 3.33 -18.79
CA ALA A 667 30.91 4.21 -19.85
C ALA A 667 30.87 3.59 -21.27
N ASP A 668 31.00 2.26 -21.38
CA ASP A 668 30.96 1.55 -22.67
C ASP A 668 29.54 1.07 -23.04
N SER A 669 28.54 1.40 -22.22
CA SER A 669 27.16 0.89 -22.31
C SER A 669 26.11 2.00 -22.40
N LEU A 670 26.50 3.21 -22.81
CA LEU A 670 25.58 4.34 -22.92
C LEU A 670 24.54 4.07 -24.03
N ASP A 671 23.26 4.10 -23.66
CA ASP A 671 22.12 3.86 -24.55
C ASP A 671 21.24 5.11 -24.69
N GLU A 672 20.07 4.98 -25.35
CA GLU A 672 19.14 6.09 -25.56
C GLU A 672 18.57 6.70 -24.27
N GLY A 673 18.78 6.03 -23.13
CA GLY A 673 18.38 6.46 -21.81
C GLY A 673 19.39 7.32 -21.07
N VAL A 674 20.61 7.46 -21.59
CA VAL A 674 21.69 8.22 -20.97
C VAL A 674 21.96 9.48 -21.79
N ILE A 675 21.43 10.61 -21.33
CA ILE A 675 21.24 11.83 -22.11
C ILE A 675 22.17 12.94 -21.60
N ALA A 676 22.99 13.50 -22.49
CA ALA A 676 23.87 14.61 -22.14
C ALA A 676 23.08 15.91 -21.87
N LEU A 677 23.47 16.63 -20.82
CA LEU A 677 22.90 17.91 -20.37
C LEU A 677 23.98 19.00 -20.46
N GLY A 678 24.49 19.27 -21.67
CA GLY A 678 25.60 20.19 -21.89
C GLY A 678 25.24 21.66 -21.67
N ALA A 679 23.98 22.02 -21.86
CA ALA A 679 23.45 23.35 -21.60
C ALA A 679 21.96 23.31 -21.19
N ALA A 680 21.44 24.42 -20.66
CA ALA A 680 20.04 24.53 -20.24
C ALA A 680 19.01 24.11 -21.31
N LYS A 681 19.32 24.33 -22.60
CA LYS A 681 18.46 23.94 -23.73
C LYS A 681 18.26 22.43 -23.90
N ASP A 682 19.14 21.61 -23.33
CA ASP A 682 19.10 20.15 -23.47
C ASP A 682 18.14 19.51 -22.45
N VAL A 683 17.78 20.25 -21.39
CA VAL A 683 16.92 19.80 -20.29
C VAL A 683 15.52 19.39 -20.78
N THR A 684 14.89 20.19 -21.64
CA THR A 684 13.53 19.92 -22.13
C THR A 684 13.45 18.56 -22.84
N ALA A 685 14.49 18.18 -23.61
CA ALA A 685 14.55 16.90 -24.29
C ALA A 685 14.68 15.73 -23.30
N PHE A 686 15.52 15.88 -22.27
CA PHE A 686 15.66 14.90 -21.19
C PHE A 686 14.35 14.69 -20.43
N ILE A 687 13.71 15.78 -19.96
CA ILE A 687 12.45 15.73 -19.21
C ILE A 687 11.33 15.08 -20.04
N LYS A 688 11.25 15.39 -21.34
CA LYS A 688 10.30 14.73 -22.25
C LYS A 688 10.54 13.22 -22.36
N ALA A 689 11.79 12.77 -22.36
CA ALA A 689 12.12 11.35 -22.43
C ALA A 689 11.66 10.57 -21.18
N LEU A 690 11.65 11.23 -20.01
CA LEU A 690 11.23 10.63 -18.73
C LEU A 690 9.78 10.10 -18.74
N GLY A 691 8.92 10.57 -19.66
CA GLY A 691 7.56 10.06 -19.81
C GLY A 691 7.48 8.56 -20.16
N LYS A 692 8.57 7.96 -20.65
CA LYS A 692 8.68 6.50 -20.88
C LYS A 692 8.92 5.70 -19.58
N LEU A 693 9.26 6.38 -18.49
CA LEU A 693 9.57 5.86 -17.14
C LEU A 693 10.81 4.97 -17.03
N ARG A 694 10.97 3.98 -17.91
CA ARG A 694 12.09 3.04 -17.92
C ARG A 694 12.57 2.77 -19.34
N VAL A 695 13.82 2.32 -19.45
CA VAL A 695 14.50 1.96 -20.69
C VAL A 695 14.55 0.44 -20.80
N TRP A 696 13.41 -0.18 -21.10
CA TRP A 696 13.29 -1.65 -21.10
C TRP A 696 14.17 -2.35 -22.16
N GLY A 697 14.60 -1.62 -23.19
CA GLY A 697 15.60 -2.10 -24.16
C GLY A 697 16.96 -2.40 -23.52
N ARG A 698 17.28 -1.76 -22.39
CA ARG A 698 18.49 -1.99 -21.62
C ARG A 698 18.46 -3.32 -20.87
N GLU A 699 17.29 -3.76 -20.40
CA GLU A 699 17.15 -4.89 -19.48
C GLU A 699 17.89 -6.16 -19.95
N PRO A 700 17.86 -6.60 -21.23
CA PRO A 700 18.58 -7.82 -21.63
C PRO A 700 20.10 -7.74 -21.46
N SER A 701 20.67 -6.52 -21.43
CA SER A 701 22.11 -6.26 -21.25
C SER A 701 22.53 -6.10 -19.79
N VAL A 702 21.57 -5.92 -18.88
CA VAL A 702 21.81 -5.74 -17.45
C VAL A 702 21.11 -6.85 -16.69
N LYS A 703 21.80 -7.52 -15.76
CA LYS A 703 21.12 -8.52 -14.92
C LYS A 703 20.24 -7.79 -13.89
N LEU A 704 19.03 -7.40 -14.29
CA LEU A 704 18.10 -6.58 -13.49
C LEU A 704 17.56 -7.32 -12.26
N ASN A 705 17.56 -8.66 -12.29
CA ASN A 705 16.94 -9.53 -11.28
C ASN A 705 17.92 -10.48 -10.58
#